data_AF-A0A8J4S2F1-F1
#
_entry.id   AF-A0A8J4S2F1-F1
#
_cell.length_a   1.000
_cell.length_b   1.000
_cell.length_c   1.000
_cell.angle_alpha   90.00
_cell.angle_beta   90.00
_cell.angle_gamma   90.00
#
_symmetry.space_group_name_H-M   'P 1'
#
loop_
_entity.id
_entity.type
_entity.pdbx_description
1 polymer ?
#
loop_
_entity_poly.entity_id
_entity_poly.type
_entity_poly.pdbx_seq_one_letter_code
_entity_poly.pdbx_strand_id
1 'polypeptide(L)'
;MQYSTDAVMGENLVEKFITKDYQEAVSNVLFEALSGVETANFEFPLITKAGRRVEILLNATPRYNEHGKVIGMVGIGQDITDRIAQEKEYMRLIDTANAPIFGVDSNGLVNIWNRKAADIMQYTTEDVLGEDLVAKFISEEYREPVRSVLQKAFEGVETANFEFPLITKAGRRVEILLNATPRYNEQGEVMGMVGIGQDITDRIAQEQEYSRLIDTANAPIFGIDANMCVNILNNKAAQITNFSFDEVVGEKYVETFIAPEYQAIVDEIMSKALHGDETASFEVPVITKTGRKLNILLNATARFDQHGHIVGVVGIGQDITDRIAQEQEYARLIDSANAPIFGVDVDGLVTIWNKKAAEITQYTPSDVMGENLVEKFITEEYRAPVGSVLQKAFEGVETANFEFPLITKAGRRVEILLNATPRYNEQGEVMGMVGIGQDITDRIAQEQEYSRLIDTANAPIFGIDANMCVNILNNKAAQITNFSFDEVVGEKYVETFIAPEYQAIVDEIMSNALHGDETASFEVPVITKTGRKLNILLNATARFDQHGHIVGVVGIGQDITDRIAQEQEYARLIDSANAPIFGVDVDGLVTIWNKKAAEITQYAPSDVMGENLVKKFITEDYREAVGHVMSKALEGTETANFEFPLMTKTGRRVEILLNATSRFNEHGEVIGMVGIGQDITERIAQEQEYTRLIDTANAPIFGVDYNGQVNIWNRKAADIMQYTNEDVLGKDLVAEFISEEYKVPVRCVLEKAFEGEETANFEFPLITKAGRRVEILLNATPRYNEHGEVKGMVGIGQDITERIAQEQEYSRLIDTANAPIFGVDAN
;
A
#
# COMPACT_ATOMS: atom_id res chain seq x y z
N MET A 1 77.28 94.77 38.51
CA MET A 1 76.72 95.87 37.68
C MET A 1 76.24 97.00 38.58
N GLN A 2 77.11 97.50 39.43
CA GLN A 2 76.78 98.58 40.36
C GLN A 2 77.16 99.91 39.71
N TYR A 3 76.31 100.91 39.85
CA TYR A 3 76.77 102.28 39.68
C TYR A 3 77.85 102.53 40.75
N SER A 4 78.97 103.19 40.39
CA SER A 4 79.95 103.60 41.41
C SER A 4 79.31 104.62 42.35
N THR A 5 79.72 104.66 43.62
CA THR A 5 79.17 105.58 44.62
C THR A 5 79.23 107.04 44.13
N ASP A 6 80.31 107.40 43.43
CA ASP A 6 80.49 108.73 42.83
C ASP A 6 79.55 109.02 41.64
N ALA A 7 79.01 108.00 40.98
CA ALA A 7 78.11 108.14 39.83
C ALA A 7 76.62 108.24 40.21
N VAL A 8 76.27 108.01 41.48
CA VAL A 8 74.89 108.08 42.00
C VAL A 8 74.72 109.18 43.04
N MET A 9 75.79 109.57 43.74
CA MET A 9 75.73 110.66 44.71
C MET A 9 75.35 111.99 44.03
N GLY A 10 74.27 112.61 44.53
CA GLY A 10 73.75 113.89 44.03
C GLY A 10 72.68 113.78 42.92
N GLU A 11 72.38 112.57 42.46
CA GLU A 11 71.39 112.31 41.41
C GLU A 11 70.02 111.94 42.00
N ASN A 12 68.93 112.30 41.29
CA ASN A 12 67.57 111.96 41.73
C ASN A 12 67.28 110.47 41.47
N LEU A 13 67.03 109.72 42.55
CA LEU A 13 66.79 108.27 42.49
C LEU A 13 65.59 107.91 41.61
N VAL A 14 64.47 108.64 41.76
CA VAL A 14 63.20 108.36 41.09
C VAL A 14 63.29 108.68 39.60
N GLU A 15 63.79 109.87 39.26
CA GLU A 15 63.83 110.32 37.86
C GLU A 15 64.81 109.52 37.01
N LYS A 16 65.92 109.07 37.59
CA LYS A 16 67.04 108.48 36.84
C LYS A 16 67.07 106.95 36.81
N PHE A 17 66.57 106.28 37.85
CA PHE A 17 66.74 104.83 38.00
C PHE A 17 65.43 104.03 38.07
N ILE A 18 64.27 104.70 38.19
CA ILE A 18 62.95 104.05 38.25
C ILE A 18 62.26 104.18 36.89
N THR A 19 61.60 103.11 36.45
CA THR A 19 60.84 103.08 35.21
C THR A 19 59.65 104.03 35.28
N LYS A 20 59.32 104.71 34.16
CA LYS A 20 58.28 105.77 34.11
C LYS A 20 56.95 105.35 34.74
N ASP A 21 56.55 104.09 34.54
CA ASP A 21 55.27 103.55 35.04
C ASP A 21 55.21 103.45 36.59
N TYR A 22 56.36 103.44 37.26
CA TYR A 22 56.48 103.31 38.72
C TYR A 22 57.09 104.55 39.40
N GLN A 23 57.48 105.58 38.64
CA GLN A 23 58.09 106.80 39.19
C GLN A 23 57.16 107.50 40.18
N GLU A 24 55.88 107.64 39.85
CA GLU A 24 54.89 108.28 40.74
C GLU A 24 54.68 107.47 42.03
N ALA A 25 54.49 106.16 41.91
CA ALA A 25 54.27 105.27 43.05
C ALA A 25 55.49 105.23 43.99
N VAL A 26 56.70 105.08 43.46
CA VAL A 26 57.92 105.08 44.30
C VAL A 26 58.21 106.47 44.86
N SER A 27 57.93 107.55 44.13
CA SER A 27 58.04 108.91 44.66
C SER A 27 57.14 109.11 45.88
N ASN A 28 55.91 108.60 45.84
CA ASN A 28 54.98 108.66 46.97
C ASN A 28 55.50 107.88 48.18
N VAL A 29 55.98 106.65 47.98
CA VAL A 29 56.57 105.81 49.05
C VAL A 29 57.75 106.53 49.71
N LEU A 30 58.64 107.12 48.90
CA LEU A 30 59.80 107.86 49.40
C LEU A 30 59.40 109.20 50.07
N PHE A 31 58.34 109.85 49.59
CA PHE A 31 57.82 111.09 50.19
C PHE A 31 57.15 110.83 51.55
N GLU A 32 56.41 109.74 51.68
CA GLU A 32 55.85 109.27 52.95
C GLU A 32 56.98 108.98 53.96
N ALA A 33 58.06 108.33 53.52
CA ALA A 33 59.27 108.12 54.31
C ALA A 33 59.93 109.44 54.75
N LEU A 34 60.06 110.45 53.86
CA LEU A 34 60.57 111.78 54.21
C LEU A 34 59.65 112.57 55.15
N SER A 35 58.36 112.23 55.18
CA SER A 35 57.36 112.83 56.08
C SER A 35 57.32 112.16 57.46
N GLY A 36 58.12 111.10 57.67
CA GLY A 36 58.26 110.41 58.95
C GLY A 36 57.47 109.10 59.08
N VAL A 37 56.89 108.58 58.00
CA VAL A 37 56.16 107.31 57.98
C VAL A 37 57.07 106.20 57.46
N GLU A 38 57.21 105.11 58.21
CA GLU A 38 57.97 103.96 57.73
C GLU A 38 57.14 103.17 56.71
N THR A 39 57.68 103.00 55.49
CA THR A 39 57.01 102.27 54.41
C THR A 39 57.70 100.91 54.23
N ALA A 40 56.92 99.83 54.29
CA ALA A 40 57.40 98.46 54.18
C ALA A 40 56.82 97.75 52.95
N ASN A 41 57.68 96.95 52.31
CA ASN A 41 57.39 95.95 51.29
C ASN A 41 56.74 96.48 50.00
N PHE A 42 57.30 97.55 49.44
CA PHE A 42 56.87 98.01 48.12
C PHE A 42 57.68 97.35 47.00
N GLU A 43 57.03 96.51 46.20
CA GLU A 43 57.66 95.79 45.09
C GLU A 43 57.54 96.58 43.78
N PHE A 44 58.66 96.73 43.07
CA PHE A 44 58.66 97.31 41.73
C PHE A 44 59.82 96.83 40.86
N PRO A 45 59.66 96.85 39.52
CA PRO A 45 60.71 96.50 38.60
C PRO A 45 61.71 97.64 38.42
N LEU A 46 62.98 97.37 38.71
CA LEU A 46 64.12 98.24 38.45
C LEU A 46 64.93 97.73 37.24
N ILE A 47 65.27 98.62 36.32
CA ILE A 47 66.12 98.29 35.16
C ILE A 47 67.57 98.64 35.51
N THR A 48 68.41 97.62 35.56
CA THR A 48 69.85 97.80 35.79
C THR A 48 70.53 98.50 34.60
N LYS A 49 71.73 99.06 34.81
CA LYS A 49 72.54 99.70 33.76
C LYS A 49 72.78 98.82 32.52
N ALA A 50 72.72 97.49 32.66
CA ALA A 50 72.90 96.53 31.57
C ALA A 50 71.59 96.14 30.86
N GLY A 51 70.46 96.78 31.17
CA GLY A 51 69.15 96.50 30.58
C GLY A 51 68.42 95.28 31.18
N ARG A 52 68.96 94.64 32.23
CA ARG A 52 68.26 93.56 32.94
C ARG A 52 67.20 94.15 33.86
N ARG A 53 65.96 93.66 33.75
CA ARG A 53 64.86 93.91 34.69
C ARG A 53 65.07 93.05 35.94
N VAL A 54 65.01 93.67 37.10
CA VAL A 54 65.15 93.07 38.43
C VAL A 54 63.96 93.53 39.25
N GLU A 55 63.29 92.62 39.95
CA GLU A 55 62.20 92.97 40.87
C GLU A 55 62.80 93.32 42.22
N ILE A 56 62.55 94.54 42.70
CA ILE A 56 63.11 95.08 43.95
C ILE A 56 61.98 95.24 44.96
N LEU A 57 62.18 94.68 46.15
CA LEU A 57 61.41 94.98 47.35
C LEU A 57 62.06 96.15 48.09
N LEU A 58 61.41 97.31 48.09
CA LEU A 58 61.90 98.52 48.74
C LEU A 58 61.25 98.71 50.11
N ASN A 59 62.11 98.89 51.11
CA ASN A 59 61.77 99.36 52.45
C ASN A 59 62.44 100.73 52.68
N ALA A 60 61.68 101.74 53.08
CA ALA A 60 62.22 103.08 53.33
C ALA A 60 61.90 103.55 54.75
N THR A 61 62.95 103.93 55.49
CA THR A 61 62.88 104.37 56.88
C THR A 61 63.41 105.82 57.02
N PRO A 62 62.70 106.74 57.70
CA PRO A 62 63.16 108.10 57.97
C PRO A 62 64.41 108.14 58.85
N ARG A 63 65.28 109.14 58.61
CA ARG A 63 66.47 109.43 59.42
C ARG A 63 66.30 110.76 60.14
N TYR A 64 66.46 110.75 61.46
CA TYR A 64 66.27 111.92 62.33
C TYR A 64 67.61 112.51 62.82
N ASN A 65 67.64 113.81 63.12
CA ASN A 65 68.76 114.43 63.85
C ASN A 65 68.58 114.30 65.37
N GLU A 66 69.59 114.75 66.14
CA GLU A 66 69.57 114.74 67.61
C GLU A 66 68.42 115.57 68.23
N HIS A 67 67.75 116.42 67.44
CA HIS A 67 66.59 117.21 67.84
C HIS A 67 65.24 116.62 67.38
N GLY A 68 65.23 115.38 66.85
CA GLY A 68 64.01 114.67 66.43
C GLY A 68 63.40 115.14 65.11
N LYS A 69 64.10 115.97 64.33
CA LYS A 69 63.65 116.43 63.00
C LYS A 69 64.20 115.50 61.92
N VAL A 70 63.36 115.11 60.96
CA VAL A 70 63.77 114.30 59.80
C VAL A 70 64.81 115.09 59.00
N ILE A 71 65.99 114.50 58.79
CA ILE A 71 67.09 115.06 58.00
C ILE A 71 67.38 114.27 56.73
N GLY A 72 66.68 113.15 56.51
CA GLY A 72 66.76 112.32 55.32
C GLY A 72 66.00 111.02 55.49
N MET A 73 66.19 110.07 54.57
CA MET A 73 65.63 108.71 54.64
C MET A 73 66.69 107.71 54.19
N VAL A 74 66.52 106.44 54.58
CA VAL A 74 67.32 105.30 54.11
C VAL A 74 66.39 104.31 53.45
N GLY A 75 66.62 104.05 52.16
CA GLY A 75 65.93 102.99 51.41
C GLY A 75 66.81 101.74 51.31
N ILE A 76 66.27 100.58 51.64
CA ILE A 76 66.88 99.27 51.41
C ILE A 76 66.07 98.55 50.34
N GLY A 77 66.68 98.31 49.18
CA GLY A 77 66.11 97.49 48.11
C GLY A 77 66.68 96.08 48.17
N GLN A 78 65.82 95.07 48.32
CA GLN A 78 66.19 93.66 48.22
C GLN A 78 65.78 93.10 46.85
N ASP A 79 66.69 92.42 46.16
CA ASP A 79 66.38 91.71 44.92
C ASP A 79 65.55 90.45 45.22
N ILE A 80 64.34 90.40 44.69
CA ILE A 80 63.41 89.27 44.84
C ILE A 80 63.12 88.57 43.51
N THR A 81 63.91 88.85 42.47
CA THR A 81 63.70 88.33 41.11
C THR A 81 63.69 86.81 41.07
N ASP A 82 64.66 86.16 41.72
CA ASP A 82 64.79 84.69 41.71
C ASP A 82 63.64 84.03 42.48
N ARG A 83 63.15 84.66 43.55
CA ARG A 83 61.99 84.18 44.33
C ARG A 83 60.70 84.23 43.51
N ILE A 84 60.41 85.36 42.87
CA ILE A 84 59.22 85.51 42.00
C ILE A 84 59.33 84.58 40.79
N ALA A 85 60.53 84.40 40.22
CA ALA A 85 60.73 83.48 39.10
C ALA A 85 60.47 82.02 39.50
N GLN A 86 60.99 81.57 40.65
CA GLN A 86 60.75 80.23 41.18
C GLN A 86 59.26 79.98 41.47
N GLU A 87 58.56 80.95 42.06
CA GLU A 87 57.13 80.82 42.35
C GLU A 87 56.29 80.72 41.07
N LYS A 88 56.62 81.54 40.05
CA LYS A 88 55.98 81.46 38.73
C LYS A 88 56.31 80.15 38.00
N GLU A 89 57.53 79.65 38.12
CA GLU A 89 57.94 78.38 37.52
C GLU A 89 57.24 77.19 38.19
N TYR A 90 57.11 77.20 39.51
CA TYR A 90 56.35 76.21 40.26
C TYR A 90 54.87 76.18 39.86
N MET A 91 54.22 77.36 39.80
CA MET A 91 52.83 77.45 39.36
C MET A 91 52.65 76.98 37.91
N ARG A 92 53.62 77.26 37.03
CA ARG A 92 53.60 76.80 35.64
C ARG A 92 53.76 75.28 35.54
N LEU A 93 54.58 74.64 36.37
CA LEU A 93 54.74 73.19 36.38
C LEU A 93 53.46 72.48 36.82
N ILE A 94 52.77 73.01 37.83
CA ILE A 94 51.47 72.49 38.27
C ILE A 94 50.43 72.66 37.16
N ASP A 95 50.36 73.86 36.56
CA ASP A 95 49.35 74.19 35.56
C ASP A 95 49.53 73.41 34.24
N THR A 96 50.77 73.08 33.89
CA THR A 96 51.10 72.32 32.67
C THR A 96 51.08 70.80 32.87
N ALA A 97 50.87 70.30 34.08
CA ALA A 97 50.83 68.87 34.35
C ALA A 97 49.69 68.17 33.60
N ASN A 98 49.99 66.99 33.04
CA ASN A 98 49.01 66.17 32.30
C ASN A 98 48.04 65.38 33.20
N ALA A 99 48.19 65.49 34.52
CA ALA A 99 47.28 64.94 35.52
C ALA A 99 46.45 66.08 36.15
N PRO A 100 45.17 65.86 36.49
CA PRO A 100 44.42 66.80 37.32
C PRO A 100 45.10 66.94 38.69
N ILE A 101 45.53 68.15 39.01
CA ILE A 101 46.14 68.51 40.29
C ILE A 101 45.24 69.56 40.95
N PHE A 102 44.85 69.28 42.19
CA PHE A 102 44.17 70.25 43.03
C PHE A 102 44.85 70.31 44.40
N GLY A 103 44.62 71.40 45.12
CA GLY A 103 45.09 71.53 46.49
C GLY A 103 44.04 72.23 47.34
N VAL A 104 43.98 71.83 48.60
CA VAL A 104 43.12 72.45 49.60
C VAL A 104 43.96 72.97 50.76
N ASP A 105 43.49 74.04 51.41
CA ASP A 105 44.06 74.55 52.65
C ASP A 105 43.64 73.71 53.87
N SER A 106 44.11 74.08 55.07
CA SER A 106 43.77 73.42 56.33
C SER A 106 42.28 73.47 56.71
N ASN A 107 41.48 74.31 56.04
CA ASN A 107 40.03 74.38 56.22
C ASN A 107 39.26 73.59 55.14
N GLY A 108 39.97 72.93 54.21
CA GLY A 108 39.38 72.17 53.12
C GLY A 108 38.95 73.02 51.91
N LEU A 109 39.36 74.30 51.86
CA LEU A 109 39.04 75.21 50.76
C LEU A 109 40.07 75.08 49.65
N VAL A 110 39.61 75.05 48.39
CA VAL A 110 40.51 74.87 47.24
C VAL A 110 41.41 76.09 47.05
N ASN A 111 42.73 75.87 47.02
CA ASN A 111 43.75 76.89 46.81
C ASN A 111 44.67 76.62 45.60
N ILE A 112 44.64 75.39 45.05
CA ILE A 112 45.32 75.03 43.81
C ILE A 112 44.33 74.31 42.91
N TRP A 113 44.29 74.72 41.65
CA TRP A 113 43.46 74.07 40.62
C TRP A 113 44.14 74.23 39.27
N ASN A 114 44.69 73.12 38.75
CA ASN A 114 45.44 73.16 37.49
C ASN A 114 44.53 73.07 36.26
N ARG A 115 45.07 73.44 35.09
CA ARG A 115 44.34 73.37 33.81
C ARG A 115 43.69 72.02 33.54
N LYS A 116 44.40 70.90 33.80
CA LYS A 116 43.85 69.57 33.54
C LYS A 116 42.67 69.22 34.45
N ALA A 117 42.69 69.66 35.72
CA ALA A 117 41.56 69.53 36.64
C ALA A 117 40.37 70.37 36.17
N ALA A 118 40.63 71.59 35.66
CA ALA A 118 39.59 72.44 35.07
C ALA A 118 38.95 71.81 33.83
N ASP A 119 39.75 71.20 32.95
CA ASP A 119 39.27 70.53 31.73
C ASP A 119 38.38 69.33 32.06
N ILE A 120 38.80 68.47 33.01
CA ILE A 120 38.07 67.25 33.38
C ILE A 120 36.77 67.60 34.13
N MET A 121 36.87 68.47 35.14
CA MET A 121 35.73 68.82 36.01
C MET A 121 34.79 69.86 35.39
N GLN A 122 35.25 70.57 34.36
CA GLN A 122 34.55 71.65 33.67
C GLN A 122 34.24 72.87 34.57
N TYR A 123 35.02 73.04 35.64
CA TYR A 123 35.00 74.22 36.49
C TYR A 123 36.30 75.00 36.30
N THR A 124 36.18 76.31 36.06
CA THR A 124 37.34 77.19 35.94
C THR A 124 38.00 77.37 37.31
N THR A 125 39.29 77.73 37.34
CA THR A 125 40.00 78.01 38.59
C THR A 125 39.28 79.09 39.43
N GLU A 126 38.68 80.10 38.78
CA GLU A 126 37.89 81.15 39.46
C GLU A 126 36.58 80.62 40.09
N ASP A 127 35.95 79.59 39.50
CA ASP A 127 34.71 78.99 40.02
C ASP A 127 34.93 78.16 41.30
N VAL A 128 36.17 77.71 41.52
CA VAL A 128 36.52 76.68 42.52
C VAL A 128 37.40 77.23 43.65
N LEU A 129 38.24 78.23 43.39
CA LEU A 129 39.12 78.81 44.41
C LEU A 129 38.32 79.37 45.60
N GLY A 130 38.71 78.96 46.81
CA GLY A 130 38.07 79.37 48.06
C GLY A 130 36.77 78.63 48.40
N GLU A 131 36.34 77.68 47.56
CA GLU A 131 35.16 76.85 47.81
C GLU A 131 35.54 75.52 48.49
N ASP A 132 34.59 74.94 49.22
CA ASP A 132 34.77 73.62 49.86
C ASP A 132 34.73 72.51 48.81
N LEU A 133 35.84 71.78 48.68
CA LEU A 133 36.01 70.71 47.71
C LEU A 133 34.97 69.60 47.87
N VAL A 134 34.73 69.15 49.11
CA VAL A 134 33.88 67.99 49.41
C VAL A 134 32.41 68.35 49.36
N ALA A 135 32.03 69.49 49.93
CA ALA A 135 30.64 69.90 49.99
C ALA A 135 30.06 70.18 48.59
N LYS A 136 30.85 70.82 47.71
CA LYS A 136 30.36 71.35 46.44
C LYS A 136 30.60 70.43 45.24
N PHE A 137 31.71 69.70 45.18
CA PHE A 137 32.12 68.95 43.98
C PHE A 137 32.09 67.42 44.12
N ILE A 138 31.91 66.89 45.33
CA ILE A 138 31.77 65.45 45.59
C ILE A 138 30.29 65.08 45.77
N SER A 139 29.89 63.97 45.14
CA SER A 139 28.53 63.43 45.23
C SER A 139 28.20 62.97 46.66
N GLU A 140 26.93 63.08 47.05
CA GLU A 140 26.50 62.87 48.44
C GLU A 140 26.88 61.50 49.03
N GLU A 141 26.86 60.44 48.20
CA GLU A 141 27.29 59.08 48.57
C GLU A 141 28.78 59.00 48.91
N TYR A 142 29.63 59.81 48.26
CA TYR A 142 31.09 59.74 48.38
C TYR A 142 31.70 60.85 49.24
N ARG A 143 30.89 61.78 49.78
CA ARG A 143 31.37 62.86 50.66
C ARG A 143 32.08 62.33 51.92
N GLU A 144 31.50 61.35 52.59
CA GLU A 144 32.07 60.78 53.83
C GLU A 144 33.36 59.98 53.56
N PRO A 145 33.41 59.07 52.57
CA PRO A 145 34.66 58.42 52.17
C PRO A 145 35.78 59.40 51.80
N VAL A 146 35.47 60.41 50.96
CA VAL A 146 36.46 61.41 50.53
C VAL A 146 36.90 62.27 51.71
N ARG A 147 36.00 62.72 52.59
CA ARG A 147 36.36 63.47 53.80
C ARG A 147 37.30 62.67 54.70
N SER A 148 37.08 61.36 54.86
CA SER A 148 37.97 60.48 55.61
C SER A 148 39.37 60.39 54.99
N VAL A 149 39.46 60.36 53.66
CA VAL A 149 40.75 60.38 52.94
C VAL A 149 41.47 61.72 53.13
N LEU A 150 40.77 62.84 53.01
CA LEU A 150 41.36 64.18 53.24
C LEU A 150 41.81 64.35 54.70
N GLN A 151 41.02 63.88 55.67
CA GLN A 151 41.36 63.90 57.10
C GLN A 151 42.67 63.15 57.37
N LYS A 152 42.83 61.93 56.82
CA LYS A 152 44.07 61.15 56.94
C LYS A 152 45.26 61.88 56.33
N ALA A 153 45.07 62.55 55.20
CA ALA A 153 46.10 63.39 54.60
C ALA A 153 46.47 64.58 55.50
N PHE A 154 45.51 65.25 56.14
CA PHE A 154 45.78 66.32 57.12
C PHE A 154 46.50 65.84 58.39
N GLU A 155 46.32 64.57 58.76
CA GLU A 155 47.05 63.92 59.86
C GLU A 155 48.48 63.49 59.46
N GLY A 156 48.91 63.79 58.23
CA GLY A 156 50.26 63.51 57.73
C GLY A 156 50.40 62.17 57.01
N VAL A 157 49.31 61.42 56.80
CA VAL A 157 49.33 60.10 56.15
C VAL A 157 49.07 60.25 54.65
N GLU A 158 50.04 59.86 53.83
CA GLU A 158 49.84 59.76 52.39
C GLU A 158 48.81 58.66 52.06
N THR A 159 47.78 59.02 51.30
CA THR A 159 46.78 58.06 50.83
C THR A 159 46.98 57.80 49.35
N ALA A 160 47.22 56.54 49.00
CA ALA A 160 47.44 56.11 47.62
C ALA A 160 46.23 55.33 47.07
N ASN A 161 45.97 55.50 45.77
CA ASN A 161 45.04 54.73 44.95
C ASN A 161 43.59 54.71 45.45
N PHE A 162 43.03 55.87 45.80
CA PHE A 162 41.62 55.96 46.17
C PHE A 162 40.75 56.23 44.94
N GLU A 163 39.96 55.24 44.53
CA GLU A 163 39.06 55.31 43.38
C GLU A 163 37.67 55.80 43.78
N PHE A 164 37.16 56.83 43.10
CA PHE A 164 35.78 57.28 43.28
C PHE A 164 35.26 58.07 42.06
N PRO A 165 33.93 58.10 41.88
CA PRO A 165 33.31 58.86 40.82
C PRO A 165 33.21 60.34 41.17
N LEU A 166 33.62 61.18 40.23
CA LEU A 166 33.35 62.62 40.20
C LEU A 166 32.24 62.93 39.21
N ILE A 167 31.47 63.97 39.50
CA ILE A 167 30.44 64.50 38.60
C ILE A 167 30.90 65.87 38.11
N THR A 168 31.05 66.02 36.79
CA THR A 168 31.44 67.30 36.18
C THR A 168 30.32 68.33 36.25
N LYS A 169 30.62 69.60 35.97
CA LYS A 169 29.62 70.69 35.88
C LYS A 169 28.45 70.37 34.95
N ALA A 170 28.66 69.58 33.89
CA ALA A 170 27.63 69.14 32.94
C ALA A 170 26.90 67.84 33.35
N GLY A 171 27.17 67.29 34.53
CA GLY A 171 26.53 66.07 35.04
C GLY A 171 27.15 64.76 34.52
N ARG A 172 28.31 64.80 33.85
CA ARG A 172 29.01 63.58 33.41
C ARG A 172 29.72 62.93 34.58
N ARG A 173 29.59 61.60 34.73
CA ARG A 173 30.37 60.80 35.69
C ARG A 173 31.75 60.48 35.12
N VAL A 174 32.80 60.74 35.89
CA VAL A 174 34.20 60.47 35.57
C VAL A 174 34.81 59.71 36.75
N GLU A 175 35.46 58.58 36.51
CA GLU A 175 36.10 57.79 37.55
C GLU A 175 37.54 58.29 37.75
N ILE A 176 37.87 58.75 38.97
CA ILE A 176 39.19 59.28 39.33
C ILE A 176 39.87 58.37 40.35
N LEU A 177 41.11 57.99 40.04
CA LEU A 177 42.06 57.44 40.98
C LEU A 177 42.85 58.59 41.62
N LEU A 178 42.65 58.86 42.91
CA LEU A 178 43.27 59.95 43.63
C LEU A 178 44.43 59.49 44.52
N ASN A 179 45.54 60.22 44.44
CA ASN A 179 46.62 60.20 45.41
C ASN A 179 46.68 61.56 46.12
N ALA A 180 46.68 61.56 47.45
CA ALA A 180 46.69 62.79 48.26
C ALA A 180 47.92 62.84 49.18
N THR A 181 48.61 63.99 49.15
CA THR A 181 49.85 64.23 49.89
C THR A 181 49.74 65.54 50.70
N PRO A 182 50.09 65.53 52.01
CA PRO A 182 50.10 66.75 52.83
C PRO A 182 51.16 67.77 52.41
N ARG A 183 50.85 69.04 52.56
CA ARG A 183 51.76 70.18 52.40
C ARG A 183 52.07 70.78 53.75
N TYR A 184 53.34 71.07 54.00
CA TYR A 184 53.81 71.63 55.27
C TYR A 184 54.23 73.10 55.13
N ASN A 185 54.08 73.88 56.20
CA ASN A 185 54.67 75.22 56.32
C ASN A 185 56.15 75.16 56.74
N GLU A 186 56.85 76.31 56.77
CA GLU A 186 58.26 76.39 57.18
C GLU A 186 58.52 75.92 58.62
N GLN A 187 57.47 75.83 59.45
CA GLN A 187 57.50 75.40 60.84
C GLN A 187 57.20 73.89 61.00
N GLY A 188 56.92 73.18 59.90
CA GLY A 188 56.64 71.74 59.88
C GLY A 188 55.17 71.36 60.17
N GLU A 189 54.26 72.32 60.24
CA GLU A 189 52.83 72.08 60.43
C GLU A 189 52.13 71.92 59.08
N VAL A 190 51.08 71.10 59.01
CA VAL A 190 50.32 70.88 57.77
C VAL A 190 49.56 72.16 57.39
N MET A 191 49.95 72.79 56.29
CA MET A 191 49.31 73.98 55.71
C MET A 191 48.11 73.62 54.81
N GLY A 192 48.09 72.39 54.28
CA GLY A 192 47.09 71.95 53.31
C GLY A 192 47.45 70.58 52.75
N MET A 193 46.84 70.20 51.63
CA MET A 193 47.23 69.00 50.87
C MET A 193 47.15 69.23 49.36
N VAL A 194 47.86 68.41 48.60
CA VAL A 194 47.76 68.31 47.13
C VAL A 194 47.18 66.95 46.79
N GLY A 195 46.15 66.94 45.96
CA GLY A 195 45.62 65.75 45.30
C GLY A 195 46.08 65.68 43.85
N ILE A 196 46.61 64.54 43.43
CA ILE A 196 46.89 64.20 42.03
C ILE A 196 45.92 63.09 41.62
N GLY A 197 45.03 63.39 40.68
CA GLY A 197 44.08 62.43 40.14
C GLY A 197 44.58 61.80 38.83
N GLN A 198 44.07 60.62 38.52
CA GLN A 198 44.16 59.99 37.20
C GLN A 198 42.76 59.57 36.76
N ASP A 199 42.38 59.95 35.53
CA ASP A 199 41.13 59.51 34.91
C ASP A 199 41.26 58.04 34.46
N ILE A 200 40.43 57.17 35.03
CA ILE A 200 40.38 55.74 34.71
C ILE A 200 39.06 55.34 34.04
N THR A 201 38.25 56.32 33.62
CA THR A 201 36.91 56.09 33.05
C THR A 201 36.97 55.19 31.82
N ASP A 202 37.86 55.47 30.86
CA ASP A 202 37.98 54.70 29.61
C ASP A 202 38.42 53.25 29.88
N ARG A 203 39.30 53.03 30.87
CA ARG A 203 39.76 51.70 31.25
C ARG A 203 38.62 50.86 31.83
N ILE A 204 37.88 51.41 32.79
CA ILE A 204 36.74 50.70 33.41
C ILE A 204 35.64 50.45 32.37
N ALA A 205 35.36 51.43 31.50
CA ALA A 205 34.38 51.27 30.43
C ALA A 205 34.76 50.15 29.46
N GLN A 206 36.03 50.06 29.06
CA GLN A 206 36.53 49.03 28.17
C GLN A 206 36.49 47.63 28.81
N GLU A 207 36.90 47.50 30.08
CA GLU A 207 36.80 46.23 30.82
C GLU A 207 35.33 45.76 30.94
N GLN A 208 34.40 46.68 31.24
CA GLN A 208 32.97 46.36 31.28
C GLN A 208 32.38 46.02 29.91
N GLU A 209 32.84 46.69 28.85
CA GLU A 209 32.42 46.40 27.48
C GLU A 209 32.85 44.99 27.06
N TYR A 210 34.08 44.57 27.38
CA TYR A 210 34.53 43.21 27.13
C TYR A 210 33.69 42.15 27.85
N SER A 211 33.42 42.32 29.15
CA SER A 211 32.55 41.41 29.89
C SER A 211 31.15 41.33 29.28
N ARG A 212 30.56 42.47 28.91
CA ARG A 212 29.25 42.50 28.24
C ARG A 212 29.26 41.79 26.88
N LEU A 213 30.30 41.97 26.07
CA LEU A 213 30.40 41.31 24.77
C LEU A 213 30.44 39.78 24.91
N ILE A 214 31.16 39.25 25.91
CA ILE A 214 31.17 37.81 26.20
C ILE A 214 29.79 37.35 26.68
N ASP A 215 29.18 38.08 27.61
CA ASP A 215 27.89 37.72 28.24
C ASP A 215 26.69 37.84 27.31
N THR A 216 26.75 38.72 26.30
CA THR A 216 25.68 38.92 25.31
C THR A 216 25.89 38.11 24.03
N ALA A 217 27.01 37.40 23.90
CA ALA A 217 27.26 36.55 22.75
C ALA A 217 26.21 35.44 22.64
N ASN A 218 25.67 35.26 21.43
CA ASN A 218 24.66 34.24 21.14
C ASN A 218 25.25 32.82 20.99
N ALA A 219 26.57 32.69 21.10
CA ALA A 219 27.28 31.42 21.15
C ALA A 219 27.63 31.09 22.62
N PRO A 220 27.55 29.82 23.05
CA PRO A 220 28.12 29.41 24.34
C PRO A 220 29.62 29.63 24.35
N ILE A 221 30.08 30.45 25.29
CA ILE A 221 31.49 30.75 25.52
C ILE A 221 31.85 30.28 26.92
N PHE A 222 32.95 29.54 27.02
CA PHE A 222 33.57 29.20 28.29
C PHE A 222 35.07 29.52 28.25
N GLY A 223 35.67 29.69 29.42
CA GLY A 223 37.10 29.84 29.58
C GLY A 223 37.58 28.92 30.68
N ILE A 224 38.72 28.28 30.44
CA ILE A 224 39.45 27.52 31.44
C ILE A 224 40.79 28.19 31.74
N ASP A 225 41.29 28.02 32.96
CA ASP A 225 42.64 28.42 33.34
C ASP A 225 43.70 27.36 32.97
N ALA A 226 44.96 27.62 33.31
CA ALA A 226 46.07 26.69 33.09
C ALA A 226 45.95 25.36 33.86
N ASN A 227 45.08 25.29 34.87
CA ASN A 227 44.77 24.08 35.64
C ASN A 227 43.52 23.35 35.11
N MET A 228 43.02 23.73 33.93
CA MET A 228 41.79 23.21 33.31
C MET A 228 40.50 23.46 34.12
N CYS A 229 40.53 24.44 35.01
CA CYS A 229 39.40 24.84 35.82
C CYS A 229 38.63 25.96 35.13
N VAL A 230 37.29 25.91 35.15
CA VAL A 230 36.44 26.92 34.49
C VAL A 230 36.59 28.26 35.21
N ASN A 231 36.90 29.32 34.48
CA ASN A 231 37.00 30.68 35.00
C ASN A 231 36.23 31.73 34.20
N ILE A 232 35.62 31.34 33.07
CA ILE A 232 34.63 32.14 32.34
C ILE A 232 33.48 31.23 31.93
N LEU A 233 32.25 31.68 32.10
CA LEU A 233 31.05 31.07 31.54
C LEU A 233 30.09 32.18 31.16
N ASN A 234 29.74 32.30 29.88
CA ASN A 234 28.78 33.30 29.46
C ASN A 234 27.32 32.87 29.68
N ASN A 235 26.39 33.82 29.57
CA ASN A 235 24.96 33.55 29.77
C ASN A 235 24.42 32.44 28.86
N LYS A 236 24.85 32.38 27.59
CA LYS A 236 24.38 31.37 26.66
C LYS A 236 24.85 29.97 27.06
N ALA A 237 26.11 29.81 27.48
CA ALA A 237 26.65 28.55 27.98
C ALA A 237 25.95 28.11 29.27
N ALA A 238 25.67 29.04 30.19
CA ALA A 238 24.91 28.77 31.40
C ALA A 238 23.48 28.28 31.10
N GLN A 239 22.79 28.92 30.14
CA GLN A 239 21.43 28.54 29.73
C GLN A 239 21.35 27.14 29.13
N ILE A 240 22.23 26.80 28.19
CA ILE A 240 22.17 25.48 27.52
C ILE A 240 22.61 24.36 28.45
N THR A 241 23.61 24.60 29.31
CA THR A 241 24.14 23.58 30.22
C THR A 241 23.36 23.46 31.54
N ASN A 242 22.51 24.45 31.87
CA ASN A 242 21.81 24.60 33.15
C ASN A 242 22.73 24.70 34.38
N PHE A 243 23.97 25.12 34.19
CA PHE A 243 24.91 25.45 35.28
C PHE A 243 25.03 26.97 35.42
N SER A 244 25.04 27.48 36.66
CA SER A 244 25.40 28.88 36.90
C SER A 244 26.91 29.04 37.00
N PHE A 245 27.42 30.23 36.69
CA PHE A 245 28.86 30.52 36.80
C PHE A 245 29.40 30.24 38.22
N ASP A 246 28.66 30.65 39.25
CA ASP A 246 29.05 30.44 40.66
C ASP A 246 29.16 28.97 41.06
N GLU A 247 28.44 28.07 40.38
CA GLU A 247 28.49 26.62 40.66
C GLU A 247 29.69 25.93 40.02
N VAL A 248 30.22 26.47 38.93
CA VAL A 248 31.23 25.78 38.11
C VAL A 248 32.57 26.51 38.06
N VAL A 249 32.63 27.73 38.57
CA VAL A 249 33.89 28.46 38.69
C VAL A 249 34.87 27.69 39.59
N GLY A 250 36.07 27.42 39.07
CA GLY A 250 37.08 26.62 39.76
C GLY A 250 36.91 25.10 39.62
N GLU A 251 35.80 24.62 39.05
CA GLU A 251 35.61 23.19 38.77
C GLU A 251 36.31 22.78 37.47
N LYS A 252 36.74 21.52 37.40
CA LYS A 252 37.41 21.00 36.21
C LYS A 252 36.44 20.80 35.05
N TYR A 253 36.75 21.43 33.92
CA TYR A 253 35.88 21.41 32.73
C TYR A 253 35.59 19.99 32.23
N VAL A 254 36.62 19.17 32.06
CA VAL A 254 36.51 17.81 31.52
C VAL A 254 35.69 16.90 32.44
N GLU A 255 35.91 16.98 33.75
CA GLU A 255 35.21 16.13 34.72
C GLU A 255 33.75 16.54 34.91
N THR A 256 33.44 17.84 34.78
CA THR A 256 32.12 18.39 35.06
C THR A 256 31.18 18.36 33.85
N PHE A 257 31.69 18.72 32.67
CA PHE A 257 30.85 18.96 31.49
C PHE A 257 30.94 17.86 30.43
N ILE A 258 31.94 16.98 30.46
CA ILE A 258 32.17 16.01 29.37
C ILE A 258 31.77 14.60 29.80
N ALA A 259 31.08 13.88 28.92
CA ALA A 259 30.71 12.50 29.15
C ALA A 259 31.94 11.59 29.36
N PRO A 260 31.92 10.62 30.30
CA PRO A 260 33.09 9.80 30.66
C PRO A 260 33.79 9.14 29.47
N GLU A 261 33.02 8.74 28.46
CA GLU A 261 33.52 8.09 27.23
C GLU A 261 34.31 9.05 26.30
N TYR A 262 34.17 10.37 26.46
CA TYR A 262 34.84 11.41 25.66
C TYR A 262 35.88 12.23 26.45
N GLN A 263 35.97 12.03 27.77
CA GLN A 263 36.87 12.83 28.63
C GLN A 263 38.34 12.76 28.18
N ALA A 264 38.84 11.58 27.85
CA ALA A 264 40.24 11.40 27.43
C ALA A 264 40.57 12.15 26.13
N ILE A 265 39.64 12.17 25.16
CA ILE A 265 39.83 12.86 23.87
C ILE A 265 39.78 14.37 24.08
N VAL A 266 38.82 14.86 24.86
CA VAL A 266 38.67 16.30 25.12
C VAL A 266 39.84 16.83 25.95
N ASP A 267 40.33 16.07 26.94
CA ASP A 267 41.51 16.44 27.74
C ASP A 267 42.76 16.64 26.86
N GLU A 268 43.01 15.74 25.91
CA GLU A 268 44.10 15.88 24.95
C GLU A 268 43.97 17.14 24.08
N ILE A 269 42.76 17.43 23.62
CA ILE A 269 42.48 18.60 22.77
C ILE A 269 42.66 19.91 23.55
N MET A 270 42.13 19.99 24.77
CA MET A 270 42.28 21.17 25.63
C MET A 270 43.74 21.38 26.07
N SER A 271 44.48 20.28 26.28
CA SER A 271 45.92 20.33 26.56
C SER A 271 46.71 20.88 25.37
N LYS A 272 46.41 20.46 24.13
CA LYS A 272 47.03 21.04 22.92
C LYS A 272 46.74 22.54 22.79
N ALA A 273 45.50 22.96 23.05
CA ALA A 273 45.14 24.37 23.07
C ALA A 273 45.92 25.15 24.16
N LEU A 274 46.17 24.56 25.33
CA LEU A 274 47.01 25.14 26.39
C LEU A 274 48.50 25.27 26.02
N HIS A 275 48.97 24.58 24.98
CA HIS A 275 50.33 24.71 24.44
C HIS A 275 50.42 25.69 23.26
N GLY A 276 49.30 26.33 22.87
CA GLY A 276 49.25 27.33 21.82
C GLY A 276 48.89 26.80 20.43
N ASP A 277 48.53 25.52 20.30
CA ASP A 277 48.05 24.95 19.04
C ASP A 277 46.57 25.30 18.84
N GLU A 278 46.22 25.91 17.70
CA GLU A 278 44.82 26.11 17.33
C GLU A 278 44.16 24.75 17.06
N THR A 279 43.10 24.45 17.80
CA THR A 279 42.32 23.22 17.57
C THR A 279 41.30 23.48 16.46
N ALA A 280 41.29 22.64 15.42
CA ALA A 280 40.20 22.63 14.44
C ALA A 280 38.86 22.32 15.12
N SER A 281 37.73 22.73 14.55
CA SER A 281 36.39 22.47 15.11
C SER A 281 36.17 20.99 15.39
N PHE A 282 35.73 20.65 16.60
CA PHE A 282 35.48 19.28 17.02
C PHE A 282 34.14 19.13 17.74
N GLU A 283 33.46 18.01 17.50
CA GLU A 283 32.16 17.72 18.11
C GLU A 283 32.35 17.13 19.50
N VAL A 284 31.76 17.77 20.51
CA VAL A 284 31.87 17.38 21.91
C VAL A 284 30.49 17.18 22.51
N PRO A 285 30.19 15.98 23.04
CA PRO A 285 28.97 15.76 23.80
C PRO A 285 29.13 16.31 25.22
N VAL A 286 28.51 17.46 25.47
CA VAL A 286 28.46 18.14 26.76
C VAL A 286 27.26 17.64 27.56
N ILE A 287 27.46 17.33 28.84
CA ILE A 287 26.41 16.93 29.78
C ILE A 287 25.88 18.17 30.50
N THR A 288 24.57 18.35 30.45
CA THR A 288 23.87 19.37 31.24
C THR A 288 23.68 18.93 32.69
N LYS A 289 23.37 19.86 33.59
CA LYS A 289 23.06 19.57 35.00
C LYS A 289 21.94 18.55 35.21
N THR A 290 21.02 18.42 34.25
CA THR A 290 19.90 17.45 34.29
C THR A 290 20.27 16.07 33.72
N GLY A 291 21.50 15.87 33.26
CA GLY A 291 22.00 14.63 32.66
C GLY A 291 21.70 14.49 31.16
N ARG A 292 21.10 15.49 30.52
CA ARG A 292 20.92 15.52 29.05
C ARG A 292 22.26 15.74 28.36
N LYS A 293 22.55 14.96 27.31
CA LYS A 293 23.70 15.18 26.41
C LYS A 293 23.33 16.22 25.33
N LEU A 294 24.20 17.19 25.11
CA LEU A 294 24.15 18.20 24.04
C LEU A 294 25.36 18.03 23.15
N ASN A 295 25.19 18.07 21.83
CA ASN A 295 26.31 18.02 20.91
C ASN A 295 26.73 19.45 20.57
N ILE A 296 27.93 19.83 21.04
CA ILE A 296 28.50 21.15 20.82
C ILE A 296 29.67 21.01 19.85
N LEU A 297 29.62 21.69 18.71
CA LEU A 297 30.78 21.91 17.87
C LEU A 297 31.65 22.99 18.53
N LEU A 298 32.81 22.61 19.04
CA LEU A 298 33.67 23.45 19.86
C LEU A 298 34.93 23.87 19.09
N ASN A 299 35.26 25.15 19.17
CA ASN A 299 36.56 25.69 18.79
C ASN A 299 37.26 26.20 20.06
N ALA A 300 38.46 25.72 20.35
CA ALA A 300 39.25 26.13 21.51
C ALA A 300 40.52 26.89 21.08
N THR A 301 40.78 28.05 21.70
CA THR A 301 41.97 28.87 21.42
C THR A 301 42.68 29.28 22.71
N ALA A 302 44.01 29.36 22.64
CA ALA A 302 44.83 29.80 23.77
C ALA A 302 44.53 31.27 24.12
N ARG A 303 44.40 31.56 25.41
CA ARG A 303 44.26 32.92 25.95
C ARG A 303 45.59 33.37 26.53
N PHE A 304 46.02 34.56 26.12
CA PHE A 304 47.30 35.15 26.52
C PHE A 304 47.11 36.30 27.51
N ASP A 305 48.07 36.49 28.41
CA ASP A 305 48.20 37.72 29.20
C ASP A 305 48.82 38.86 28.38
N GLN A 306 48.91 40.05 28.99
CA GLN A 306 49.55 41.24 28.42
C GLN A 306 51.05 41.07 28.12
N HIS A 307 51.68 39.99 28.60
CA HIS A 307 53.09 39.66 28.40
C HIS A 307 53.28 38.51 27.39
N GLY A 308 52.19 37.98 26.80
CA GLY A 308 52.22 36.90 25.82
C GLY A 308 52.31 35.49 26.40
N HIS A 309 52.10 35.30 27.71
CA HIS A 309 52.03 33.97 28.33
C HIS A 309 50.62 33.40 28.27
N ILE A 310 50.50 32.10 28.04
CA ILE A 310 49.22 31.40 28.06
C ILE A 310 48.69 31.35 29.50
N VAL A 311 47.55 31.97 29.74
CA VAL A 311 46.85 32.00 31.02
C VAL A 311 45.62 31.08 31.05
N GLY A 312 45.31 30.43 29.93
CA GLY A 312 44.19 29.51 29.82
C GLY A 312 43.75 29.28 28.37
N VAL A 313 42.55 28.73 28.20
CA VAL A 313 41.92 28.48 26.90
C VAL A 313 40.52 29.04 26.90
N VAL A 314 40.10 29.67 25.81
CA VAL A 314 38.71 30.08 25.58
C VAL A 314 38.09 29.15 24.55
N GLY A 315 36.92 28.62 24.87
CA GLY A 315 36.13 27.76 24.00
C GLY A 315 34.88 28.49 23.50
N ILE A 316 34.65 28.48 22.19
CA ILE A 316 33.43 28.98 21.57
C ILE A 316 32.70 27.78 20.94
N GLY A 317 31.49 27.52 21.41
CA GLY A 317 30.68 26.40 20.93
C GLY A 317 29.55 26.82 20.01
N GLN A 318 29.06 25.88 19.20
CA GLN A 318 27.80 25.94 18.50
C GLN A 318 26.97 24.69 18.83
N ASP A 319 25.73 24.87 19.27
CA ASP A 319 24.82 23.75 19.49
C ASP A 319 24.35 23.18 18.15
N ILE A 320 24.70 21.92 17.88
CA ILE A 320 24.31 21.16 16.69
C ILE A 320 23.35 20.02 17.02
N THR A 321 22.83 19.98 18.25
CA THR A 321 21.96 18.90 18.73
C THR A 321 20.71 18.75 17.87
N ASP A 322 20.01 19.86 17.57
CA ASP A 322 18.78 19.83 16.76
C ASP A 322 19.07 19.38 15.32
N ARG A 323 20.21 19.79 14.75
CA ARG A 323 20.63 19.40 13.40
C ARG A 323 20.88 17.89 13.32
N ILE A 324 21.66 17.34 14.26
CA ILE A 324 21.94 15.89 14.32
C ILE A 324 20.64 15.12 14.59
N ALA A 325 19.78 15.60 15.48
CA ALA A 325 18.49 14.97 15.77
C ALA A 325 17.59 14.92 14.53
N GLN A 326 17.52 16.02 13.76
CA GLN A 326 16.73 16.11 12.55
C GLN A 326 17.29 15.21 11.43
N GLU A 327 18.61 15.18 11.23
CA GLU A 327 19.26 14.26 10.28
C GLU A 327 18.99 12.78 10.64
N GLN A 328 19.06 12.44 11.93
CA GLN A 328 18.73 11.09 12.41
C GLN A 328 17.23 10.77 12.29
N GLU A 329 16.35 11.75 12.51
CA GLU A 329 14.91 11.58 12.35
C GLU A 329 14.57 11.33 10.88
N TYR A 330 15.15 12.09 9.94
CA TYR A 330 15.00 11.83 8.51
C TYR A 330 15.48 10.43 8.11
N ALA A 331 16.66 10.00 8.60
CA ALA A 331 17.16 8.65 8.34
C ALA A 331 16.21 7.57 8.88
N ARG A 332 15.65 7.76 10.08
CA ARG A 332 14.66 6.84 10.66
C ARG A 332 13.33 6.85 9.90
N LEU A 333 12.85 8.01 9.44
CA LEU A 333 11.62 8.10 8.66
C LEU A 333 11.73 7.34 7.34
N ILE A 334 12.87 7.47 6.65
CA ILE A 334 13.16 6.72 5.43
C ILE A 334 13.24 5.21 5.73
N ASP A 335 13.94 4.82 6.81
CA ASP A 335 14.16 3.41 7.15
C ASP A 335 12.91 2.70 7.70
N SER A 336 12.04 3.44 8.39
CA SER A 336 10.78 2.93 8.94
C SER A 336 9.59 3.00 7.98
N ALA A 337 9.76 3.64 6.81
CA ALA A 337 8.71 3.72 5.81
C ALA A 337 8.27 2.31 5.35
N ASN A 338 6.96 2.09 5.30
CA ASN A 338 6.40 0.81 4.83
C ASN A 338 6.36 0.70 3.29
N ALA A 339 7.12 1.53 2.59
CA ALA A 339 7.32 1.48 1.15
C ALA A 339 8.82 1.30 0.86
N PRO A 340 9.22 0.51 -0.14
CA PRO A 340 10.62 0.44 -0.57
C PRO A 340 11.05 1.81 -1.12
N ILE A 341 12.02 2.42 -0.44
CA ILE A 341 12.61 3.71 -0.80
C ILE A 341 14.07 3.47 -1.16
N PHE A 342 14.48 4.02 -2.29
CA PHE A 342 15.87 4.07 -2.71
C PHE A 342 16.24 5.47 -3.18
N GLY A 343 17.53 5.76 -3.21
CA GLY A 343 18.06 7.00 -3.75
C GLY A 343 19.27 6.69 -4.62
N VAL A 344 19.42 7.43 -5.70
CA VAL A 344 20.60 7.37 -6.57
C VAL A 344 21.18 8.76 -6.78
N ASP A 345 22.50 8.83 -6.98
CA ASP A 345 23.18 10.05 -7.40
C ASP A 345 23.03 10.31 -8.92
N VAL A 346 23.66 11.38 -9.41
CA VAL A 346 23.65 11.77 -10.83
C VAL A 346 24.26 10.73 -11.78
N ASP A 347 25.12 9.84 -11.27
CA ASP A 347 25.75 8.76 -12.02
C ASP A 347 24.93 7.45 -11.94
N GLY A 348 23.79 7.47 -11.24
CA GLY A 348 22.90 6.33 -11.05
C GLY A 348 23.37 5.33 -10.00
N LEU A 349 24.32 5.71 -9.14
CA LEU A 349 24.82 4.88 -8.04
C LEU A 349 23.89 4.99 -6.83
N VAL A 350 23.61 3.87 -6.18
CA VAL A 350 22.69 3.82 -5.03
C VAL A 350 23.31 4.51 -3.81
N THR A 351 22.63 5.54 -3.30
CA THR A 351 23.01 6.34 -2.12
C THR A 351 22.06 6.15 -0.94
N ILE A 352 20.84 5.66 -1.16
CA ILE A 352 19.86 5.36 -0.12
C ILE A 352 19.22 4.02 -0.43
N TRP A 353 19.10 3.17 0.59
CA TRP A 353 18.39 1.90 0.50
C TRP A 353 17.72 1.58 1.84
N ASN A 354 16.39 1.68 1.90
CA ASN A 354 15.68 1.49 3.16
C ASN A 354 15.40 0.02 3.47
N LYS A 355 15.02 -0.26 4.73
CA LYS A 355 14.69 -1.61 5.19
C LYS A 355 13.66 -2.32 4.32
N LYS A 356 12.60 -1.63 3.88
CA LYS A 356 11.54 -2.23 3.07
C LYS A 356 12.03 -2.62 1.67
N ALA A 357 12.90 -1.81 1.06
CA ALA A 357 13.58 -2.14 -0.19
C ALA A 357 14.45 -3.39 -0.02
N ALA A 358 15.18 -3.51 1.08
CA ALA A 358 15.97 -4.70 1.37
C ALA A 358 15.11 -5.96 1.57
N GLU A 359 13.95 -5.85 2.24
CA GLU A 359 13.01 -6.97 2.43
C GLU A 359 12.44 -7.48 1.10
N ILE A 360 11.96 -6.59 0.23
CA ILE A 360 11.30 -6.96 -1.04
C ILE A 360 12.33 -7.51 -2.04
N THR A 361 13.45 -6.80 -2.22
CA THR A 361 14.45 -7.16 -3.24
C THR A 361 15.41 -8.26 -2.77
N GLN A 362 15.49 -8.50 -1.46
CA GLN A 362 16.46 -9.36 -0.79
C GLN A 362 17.93 -8.94 -0.95
N TYR A 363 18.17 -7.68 -1.35
CA TYR A 363 19.49 -7.08 -1.33
C TYR A 363 19.67 -6.20 -0.11
N THR A 364 20.74 -6.46 0.66
CA THR A 364 21.07 -5.63 1.82
C THR A 364 21.67 -4.29 1.38
N PRO A 365 21.59 -3.23 2.21
CA PRO A 365 22.28 -1.97 1.90
C PRO A 365 23.76 -2.17 1.55
N SER A 366 24.46 -3.06 2.24
CA SER A 366 25.86 -3.39 1.93
C SER A 366 26.08 -4.02 0.55
N ASP A 367 25.07 -4.67 -0.03
CA ASP A 367 25.17 -5.28 -1.38
C ASP A 367 24.97 -4.25 -2.50
N VAL A 368 24.29 -3.13 -2.21
CA VAL A 368 23.78 -2.20 -3.23
C VAL A 368 24.40 -0.81 -3.18
N MET A 369 24.86 -0.36 -2.02
CA MET A 369 25.36 1.01 -1.85
C MET A 369 26.61 1.24 -2.71
N GLY A 370 26.58 2.30 -3.53
CA GLY A 370 27.65 2.65 -4.47
C GLY A 370 27.66 1.84 -5.77
N GLU A 371 26.69 0.95 -5.99
CA GLU A 371 26.54 0.20 -7.23
C GLU A 371 25.51 0.86 -8.16
N ASN A 372 25.65 0.67 -9.47
CA ASN A 372 24.70 1.23 -10.43
C ASN A 372 23.35 0.48 -10.38
N LEU A 373 22.26 1.21 -10.13
CA LEU A 373 20.93 0.62 -9.94
C LEU A 373 20.44 -0.13 -11.19
N VAL A 374 20.53 0.51 -12.35
CA VAL A 374 19.97 0.00 -13.62
C VAL A 374 20.81 -1.13 -14.18
N GLU A 375 22.13 -0.96 -14.18
CA GLU A 375 23.03 -1.93 -14.80
C GLU A 375 23.04 -3.26 -14.03
N LYS A 376 23.04 -3.20 -12.70
CA LYS A 376 23.26 -4.39 -11.85
C LYS A 376 21.98 -5.08 -11.40
N PHE A 377 20.93 -4.33 -11.10
CA PHE A 377 19.72 -4.88 -10.45
C PHE A 377 18.49 -4.97 -11.37
N ILE A 378 18.51 -4.28 -12.51
CA ILE A 378 17.43 -4.35 -13.52
C ILE A 378 17.81 -5.33 -14.62
N THR A 379 16.85 -6.18 -14.99
CA THR A 379 17.00 -7.15 -16.08
C THR A 379 17.22 -6.47 -17.43
N GLU A 380 18.02 -7.10 -18.31
CA GLU A 380 18.41 -6.55 -19.62
C GLU A 380 17.25 -5.94 -20.43
N GLU A 381 16.12 -6.65 -20.51
CA GLU A 381 14.92 -6.21 -21.24
C GLU A 381 14.35 -4.88 -20.73
N TYR A 382 14.49 -4.60 -19.42
CA TYR A 382 13.90 -3.44 -18.75
C TYR A 382 14.92 -2.34 -18.43
N ARG A 383 16.21 -2.53 -18.73
CA ARG A 383 17.24 -1.48 -18.50
C ARG A 383 16.97 -0.21 -19.27
N ALA A 384 16.64 -0.31 -20.55
CA ALA A 384 16.36 0.87 -21.39
C ALA A 384 15.07 1.61 -20.96
N PRO A 385 13.93 0.92 -20.73
CA PRO A 385 12.73 1.55 -20.17
C PRO A 385 12.98 2.22 -18.82
N VAL A 386 13.55 1.50 -17.84
CA VAL A 386 13.81 2.04 -16.49
C VAL A 386 14.81 3.20 -16.56
N GLY A 387 15.88 3.07 -17.33
CA GLY A 387 16.86 4.14 -17.54
C GLY A 387 16.21 5.42 -18.10
N SER A 388 15.26 5.29 -19.03
CA SER A 388 14.52 6.45 -19.56
C SER A 388 13.65 7.15 -18.52
N VAL A 389 13.11 6.40 -17.55
CA VAL A 389 12.30 6.93 -16.44
C VAL A 389 13.18 7.70 -15.46
N LEU A 390 14.33 7.13 -15.09
CA LEU A 390 15.30 7.81 -14.23
C LEU A 390 15.85 9.08 -14.92
N GLN A 391 16.15 9.00 -16.22
CA GLN A 391 16.61 10.15 -17.00
C GLN A 391 15.60 11.30 -17.00
N LYS A 392 14.30 11.01 -17.20
CA LYS A 392 13.23 12.01 -17.11
C LYS A 392 13.14 12.62 -15.71
N ALA A 393 13.33 11.82 -14.66
CA ALA A 393 13.40 12.32 -13.30
C ALA A 393 14.58 13.29 -13.09
N PHE A 394 15.77 12.98 -13.64
CA PHE A 394 16.93 13.88 -13.63
C PHE A 394 16.70 15.18 -14.41
N GLU A 395 15.85 15.16 -15.44
CA GLU A 395 15.45 16.35 -16.20
C GLU A 395 14.40 17.21 -15.46
N GLY A 396 14.03 16.84 -14.24
CA GLY A 396 13.07 17.58 -13.41
C GLY A 396 11.61 17.16 -13.60
N VAL A 397 11.35 16.11 -14.38
CA VAL A 397 10.00 15.61 -14.63
C VAL A 397 9.70 14.47 -13.66
N GLU A 398 8.78 14.70 -12.73
CA GLU A 398 8.28 13.63 -11.87
C GLU A 398 7.67 12.52 -12.74
N THR A 399 8.21 11.32 -12.58
CA THR A 399 7.69 10.15 -13.28
C THR A 399 6.81 9.37 -12.33
N ALA A 400 5.54 9.23 -12.70
CA ALA A 400 4.55 8.53 -11.92
C ALA A 400 4.16 7.21 -12.58
N ASN A 401 3.97 6.18 -11.74
CA ASN A 401 3.35 4.91 -12.07
C ASN A 401 4.04 4.10 -13.17
N PHE A 402 5.36 3.96 -13.11
CA PHE A 402 6.07 3.08 -14.04
C PHE A 402 6.11 1.64 -13.50
N GLU A 403 5.38 0.73 -14.14
CA GLU A 403 5.32 -0.69 -13.76
C GLU A 403 6.39 -1.49 -14.48
N PHE A 404 7.16 -2.28 -13.73
CA PHE A 404 8.10 -3.23 -14.32
C PHE A 404 8.39 -4.42 -13.40
N PRO A 405 8.78 -5.57 -13.98
CA PRO A 405 9.20 -6.73 -13.21
C PRO A 405 10.62 -6.58 -12.69
N LEU A 406 10.81 -6.80 -11.39
CA LEU A 406 12.10 -6.88 -10.72
C LEU A 406 12.39 -8.33 -10.31
N ILE A 407 13.63 -8.77 -10.48
CA ILE A 407 14.09 -10.08 -10.00
C ILE A 407 14.87 -9.88 -8.70
N THR A 408 14.37 -10.47 -7.62
CA THR A 408 15.04 -10.49 -6.30
C THR A 408 16.35 -11.28 -6.32
N LYS A 409 17.19 -11.11 -5.30
CA LYS A 409 18.43 -11.90 -5.12
C LYS A 409 18.23 -13.42 -5.16
N ALA A 410 17.07 -13.92 -4.70
CA ALA A 410 16.73 -15.35 -4.72
C ALA A 410 16.10 -15.83 -6.04
N GLY A 411 16.01 -14.98 -7.06
CA GLY A 411 15.44 -15.33 -8.37
C GLY A 411 13.91 -15.25 -8.46
N ARG A 412 13.21 -14.81 -7.39
CA ARG A 412 11.77 -14.52 -7.44
C ARG A 412 11.51 -13.26 -8.27
N ARG A 413 10.47 -13.30 -9.12
CA ARG A 413 9.94 -12.14 -9.85
C ARG A 413 8.90 -11.41 -8.99
N VAL A 414 9.02 -10.10 -8.90
CA VAL A 414 8.14 -9.18 -8.17
C VAL A 414 7.77 -8.05 -9.12
N GLU A 415 6.50 -7.66 -9.17
CA GLU A 415 6.04 -6.54 -10.00
C GLU A 415 6.10 -5.25 -9.17
N ILE A 416 6.87 -4.26 -9.64
CA ILE A 416 7.12 -3.01 -8.94
C ILE A 416 6.50 -1.86 -9.71
N LEU A 417 5.67 -1.07 -9.03
CA LEU A 417 5.24 0.25 -9.46
C LEU A 417 6.22 1.29 -8.92
N LEU A 418 6.94 1.97 -9.81
CA LEU A 418 7.97 2.95 -9.47
C LEU A 418 7.48 4.38 -9.68
N ASN A 419 7.74 5.22 -8.67
CA ASN A 419 7.68 6.67 -8.74
C ASN A 419 9.06 7.24 -8.46
N ALA A 420 9.54 8.19 -9.28
CA ALA A 420 10.85 8.81 -9.10
C ALA A 420 10.75 10.34 -9.09
N THR A 421 11.36 10.93 -8.07
CA THR A 421 11.39 12.38 -7.82
C THR A 421 12.83 12.90 -7.72
N PRO A 422 13.20 13.97 -8.44
CA PRO A 422 14.54 14.57 -8.35
C PRO A 422 14.82 15.16 -6.96
N ARG A 423 16.08 15.10 -6.56
CA ARG A 423 16.64 15.79 -5.38
C ARG A 423 17.52 16.94 -5.83
N TYR A 424 17.38 18.07 -5.19
CA TYR A 424 18.15 19.28 -5.51
C TYR A 424 19.18 19.59 -4.41
N ASN A 425 20.30 20.20 -4.79
CA ASN A 425 21.24 20.83 -3.88
C ASN A 425 20.75 22.23 -3.43
N GLU A 426 21.46 22.87 -2.50
CA GLU A 426 21.12 24.23 -2.02
C GLU A 426 21.16 25.29 -3.14
N GLN A 427 21.87 25.03 -4.24
CA GLN A 427 21.93 25.90 -5.42
C GLN A 427 20.80 25.63 -6.43
N GLY A 428 19.92 24.64 -6.20
CA GLY A 428 18.82 24.28 -7.09
C GLY A 428 19.19 23.36 -8.26
N GLU A 429 20.39 22.80 -8.28
CA GLU A 429 20.83 21.80 -9.26
C GLU A 429 20.49 20.39 -8.78
N VAL A 430 20.23 19.47 -9.72
CA VAL A 430 19.87 18.09 -9.39
C VAL A 430 21.09 17.36 -8.83
N MET A 431 21.02 16.94 -7.56
CA MET A 431 22.06 16.17 -6.87
C MET A 431 21.84 14.65 -7.00
N GLY A 432 20.63 14.23 -7.36
CA GLY A 432 20.25 12.83 -7.43
C GLY A 432 18.73 12.68 -7.58
N MET A 433 18.20 11.50 -7.29
CA MET A 433 16.75 11.27 -7.21
C MET A 433 16.40 10.30 -6.09
N VAL A 434 15.17 10.39 -5.57
CA VAL A 434 14.56 9.38 -4.69
C VAL A 434 13.53 8.63 -5.50
N GLY A 435 13.59 7.30 -5.45
CA GLY A 435 12.56 6.41 -5.96
C GLY A 435 11.76 5.78 -4.83
N ILE A 436 10.44 5.76 -4.98
CA ILE A 436 9.53 5.01 -4.12
C ILE A 436 8.91 3.91 -4.97
N GLY A 437 9.16 2.66 -4.59
CA GLY A 437 8.51 1.50 -5.18
C GLY A 437 7.25 1.12 -4.43
N GLN A 438 6.34 0.42 -5.10
CA GLN A 438 5.24 -0.31 -4.49
C GLN A 438 5.19 -1.71 -5.10
N ASP A 439 5.16 -2.73 -4.25
CA ASP A 439 4.95 -4.10 -4.69
C ASP A 439 3.47 -4.28 -5.06
N ILE A 440 3.20 -4.52 -6.34
CA ILE A 440 1.86 -4.75 -6.89
C ILE A 440 1.66 -6.21 -7.31
N THR A 441 2.57 -7.11 -6.90
CA THR A 441 2.52 -8.53 -7.27
C THR A 441 1.21 -9.18 -6.85
N ASP A 442 0.79 -8.97 -5.59
CA ASP A 442 -0.45 -9.56 -5.07
C ASP A 442 -1.69 -9.01 -5.79
N ARG A 443 -1.70 -7.70 -6.11
CA ARG A 443 -2.79 -7.07 -6.86
C ARG A 443 -2.90 -7.64 -8.27
N ILE A 444 -1.80 -7.72 -9.01
CA ILE A 444 -1.77 -8.30 -10.36
C ILE A 444 -2.13 -9.79 -10.31
N ALA A 445 -1.62 -10.53 -9.33
CA ALA A 445 -1.95 -11.95 -9.17
C ALA A 445 -3.45 -12.16 -8.91
N GLN A 446 -4.06 -11.31 -8.08
CA GLN A 446 -5.48 -11.38 -7.76
C GLN A 446 -6.36 -10.97 -8.96
N GLU A 447 -6.00 -9.90 -9.69
CA GLU A 447 -6.67 -9.52 -10.94
C GLU A 447 -6.58 -10.63 -12.00
N GLN A 448 -5.41 -11.28 -12.13
CA GLN A 448 -5.24 -12.43 -13.02
C GLN A 448 -6.01 -13.66 -12.55
N GLU A 449 -6.09 -13.91 -11.24
CA GLU A 449 -6.86 -15.01 -10.68
C GLU A 449 -8.36 -14.82 -10.94
N TYR A 450 -8.90 -13.61 -10.75
CA TYR A 450 -10.28 -13.30 -11.10
C TYR A 450 -10.57 -13.50 -12.59
N SER A 451 -9.71 -12.97 -13.47
CA SER A 451 -9.85 -13.17 -14.92
C SER A 451 -9.80 -14.65 -15.28
N ARG A 452 -8.88 -15.43 -14.69
CA ARG A 452 -8.83 -16.89 -14.89
C ARG A 452 -10.08 -17.59 -14.38
N LEU A 453 -10.61 -17.23 -13.22
CA LEU A 453 -11.82 -17.85 -12.68
C LEU A 453 -13.02 -17.61 -13.60
N ILE A 454 -13.16 -16.40 -14.16
CA ILE A 454 -14.19 -16.08 -15.15
C ILE A 454 -13.97 -16.88 -16.44
N ASP A 455 -12.74 -16.90 -16.96
CA ASP A 455 -12.38 -17.55 -18.23
C ASP A 455 -12.39 -19.08 -18.19
N THR A 456 -12.17 -19.68 -17.02
CA THR A 456 -12.22 -21.13 -16.81
C THR A 456 -13.58 -21.63 -16.35
N ALA A 457 -14.53 -20.73 -16.07
CA ALA A 457 -15.88 -21.13 -15.69
C ALA A 457 -16.55 -21.93 -16.81
N ASN A 458 -17.14 -23.08 -16.44
CA ASN A 458 -17.88 -23.94 -17.36
C ASN A 458 -19.28 -23.41 -17.73
N ALA A 459 -19.68 -22.25 -17.19
CA ALA A 459 -20.89 -21.55 -17.54
C ALA A 459 -20.55 -20.37 -18.48
N PRO A 460 -21.37 -20.06 -19.50
CA PRO A 460 -21.24 -18.82 -20.25
C PRO A 460 -21.46 -17.61 -19.31
N ILE A 461 -20.43 -16.78 -19.17
CA ILE A 461 -20.45 -15.55 -18.38
C ILE A 461 -20.24 -14.38 -19.33
N PHE A 462 -21.05 -13.37 -19.19
CA PHE A 462 -20.84 -12.08 -19.84
C PHE A 462 -21.06 -10.94 -18.85
N GLY A 463 -20.50 -9.78 -19.16
CA GLY A 463 -20.71 -8.55 -18.42
C GLY A 463 -21.03 -7.43 -19.38
N ILE A 464 -21.98 -6.60 -18.99
CA ILE A 464 -22.31 -5.35 -19.66
C ILE A 464 -21.98 -4.16 -18.76
N ASP A 465 -21.67 -3.02 -19.36
CA ASP A 465 -21.50 -1.75 -18.67
C ASP A 465 -22.84 -1.03 -18.46
N ALA A 466 -22.80 0.17 -17.87
CA ALA A 466 -23.99 1.01 -17.66
C ALA A 466 -24.67 1.47 -18.96
N ASN A 467 -23.98 1.38 -20.11
CA ASN A 467 -24.53 1.71 -21.43
C ASN A 467 -25.08 0.48 -22.17
N MET A 468 -25.18 -0.68 -21.48
CA MET A 468 -25.59 -1.98 -22.04
C MET A 468 -24.63 -2.55 -23.10
N CYS A 469 -23.39 -2.05 -23.13
CA CYS A 469 -22.34 -2.54 -24.01
C CYS A 469 -21.57 -3.69 -23.33
N VAL A 470 -21.24 -4.73 -24.09
CA VAL A 470 -20.49 -5.87 -23.57
C VAL A 470 -19.07 -5.45 -23.20
N ASN A 471 -18.65 -5.74 -21.97
CA ASN A 471 -17.28 -5.47 -21.50
C ASN A 471 -16.60 -6.67 -20.84
N ILE A 472 -17.32 -7.78 -20.66
CA ILE A 472 -16.77 -9.09 -20.26
C ILE A 472 -17.43 -10.17 -21.12
N LEU A 473 -16.65 -11.09 -21.66
CA LEU A 473 -17.14 -12.32 -22.27
C LEU A 473 -16.14 -13.43 -21.96
N ASN A 474 -16.57 -14.47 -21.26
CA ASN A 474 -15.68 -15.58 -20.95
C ASN A 474 -15.53 -16.58 -22.12
N ASN A 475 -14.53 -17.46 -22.04
CA ASN A 475 -14.28 -18.46 -23.07
C ASN A 475 -15.50 -19.33 -23.39
N LYS A 476 -16.29 -19.71 -22.38
CA LYS A 476 -17.47 -20.56 -22.59
C LYS A 476 -18.57 -19.83 -23.37
N ALA A 477 -18.81 -18.55 -23.05
CA ALA A 477 -19.76 -17.71 -23.79
C ALA A 477 -19.30 -17.47 -25.23
N ALA A 478 -18.00 -17.22 -25.44
CA ALA A 478 -17.42 -17.09 -26.77
C ALA A 478 -17.58 -18.37 -27.61
N GLN A 479 -17.32 -19.54 -27.02
CA GLN A 479 -17.48 -20.84 -27.69
C GLN A 479 -18.94 -21.14 -28.08
N ILE A 480 -19.89 -20.88 -27.17
CA ILE A 480 -21.30 -21.19 -27.40
C ILE A 480 -21.90 -20.23 -28.45
N THR A 481 -21.56 -18.96 -28.39
CA THR A 481 -22.13 -17.93 -29.28
C THR A 481 -21.38 -17.78 -30.61
N ASN A 482 -20.17 -18.35 -30.74
CA ASN A 482 -19.25 -18.18 -31.88
C ASN A 482 -18.80 -16.72 -32.12
N PHE A 483 -18.84 -15.88 -31.10
CA PHE A 483 -18.28 -14.53 -31.13
C PHE A 483 -16.99 -14.49 -30.31
N SER A 484 -15.95 -13.81 -30.81
CA SER A 484 -14.77 -13.51 -30.00
C SER A 484 -15.00 -12.26 -29.15
N PHE A 485 -14.31 -12.15 -28.01
CA PHE A 485 -14.40 -10.97 -27.14
C PHE A 485 -14.06 -9.68 -27.90
N ASP A 486 -13.00 -9.69 -28.71
CA ASP A 486 -12.56 -8.52 -29.50
C ASP A 486 -13.61 -8.05 -30.52
N GLU A 487 -14.51 -8.92 -30.98
CA GLU A 487 -15.55 -8.57 -31.94
C GLU A 487 -16.78 -7.93 -31.29
N VAL A 488 -17.02 -8.19 -29.99
CA VAL A 488 -18.26 -7.80 -29.31
C VAL A 488 -18.04 -6.83 -28.18
N VAL A 489 -16.79 -6.61 -27.76
CA VAL A 489 -16.46 -5.61 -26.74
C VAL A 489 -16.90 -4.21 -27.23
N GLY A 490 -17.71 -3.54 -26.42
CA GLY A 490 -18.32 -2.24 -26.76
C GLY A 490 -19.60 -2.31 -27.58
N GLU A 491 -19.98 -3.48 -28.12
CA GLU A 491 -21.24 -3.67 -28.83
C GLU A 491 -22.41 -3.87 -27.84
N LYS A 492 -23.62 -3.50 -28.27
CA LYS A 492 -24.81 -3.62 -27.42
C LYS A 492 -25.29 -5.05 -27.31
N TYR A 493 -25.34 -5.58 -26.09
CA TYR A 493 -25.69 -6.97 -25.81
C TYR A 493 -27.03 -7.40 -26.45
N VAL A 494 -28.08 -6.59 -26.26
CA VAL A 494 -29.44 -6.90 -26.74
C VAL A 494 -29.51 -6.93 -28.27
N GLU A 495 -28.82 -6.01 -28.94
CA GLU A 495 -28.85 -5.91 -30.40
C GLU A 495 -28.00 -7.02 -31.06
N THR A 496 -26.90 -7.42 -30.43
CA THR A 496 -25.95 -8.41 -30.97
C THR A 496 -26.38 -9.85 -30.73
N PHE A 497 -26.82 -10.18 -29.50
CA PHE A 497 -27.00 -11.57 -29.08
C PHE A 497 -28.46 -12.02 -29.01
N ILE A 498 -29.44 -11.11 -28.94
CA ILE A 498 -30.84 -11.46 -28.67
C ILE A 498 -31.68 -11.41 -29.95
N ALA A 499 -32.53 -12.41 -30.13
CA ALA A 499 -33.46 -12.44 -31.25
C ALA A 499 -34.43 -11.23 -31.23
N PRO A 500 -34.75 -10.61 -32.40
CA PRO A 500 -35.56 -9.38 -32.46
C PRO A 500 -36.89 -9.44 -31.71
N GLU A 501 -37.51 -10.63 -31.68
CA GLU A 501 -38.79 -10.89 -31.02
C GLU A 501 -38.70 -10.89 -29.48
N TYR A 502 -37.50 -10.98 -28.90
CA TYR A 502 -37.23 -10.98 -27.45
C TYR A 502 -36.43 -9.78 -26.95
N GLN A 503 -35.95 -8.91 -27.85
CA GLN A 503 -35.09 -7.77 -27.47
C GLN A 503 -35.75 -6.85 -26.44
N ALA A 504 -37.02 -6.50 -26.62
CA ALA A 504 -37.73 -5.61 -25.70
C ALA A 504 -37.84 -6.16 -24.27
N ILE A 505 -38.05 -7.48 -24.14
CA ILE A 505 -38.17 -8.15 -22.84
C ILE A 505 -36.81 -8.20 -22.16
N VAL A 506 -35.76 -8.57 -22.90
CA VAL A 506 -34.40 -8.66 -22.34
C VAL A 506 -33.87 -7.28 -21.96
N ASP A 507 -34.15 -6.24 -22.74
CA ASP A 507 -33.75 -4.87 -22.43
C ASP A 507 -34.34 -4.37 -21.10
N GLU A 508 -35.62 -4.64 -20.86
CA GLU A 508 -36.29 -4.34 -19.58
C GLU A 508 -35.63 -5.09 -18.42
N ILE A 509 -35.33 -6.38 -18.59
CA ILE A 509 -34.68 -7.20 -17.55
C ILE A 509 -33.27 -6.69 -17.23
N MET A 510 -32.48 -6.33 -18.25
CA MET A 510 -31.14 -5.78 -18.05
C MET A 510 -31.16 -4.39 -17.43
N SER A 511 -32.17 -3.58 -17.76
CA SER A 511 -32.39 -2.27 -17.13
C SER A 511 -32.74 -2.42 -15.65
N ASN A 512 -33.63 -3.35 -15.29
CA ASN A 512 -33.96 -3.62 -13.88
C ASN A 512 -32.74 -4.09 -13.08
N ALA A 513 -31.91 -4.97 -13.67
CA ALA A 513 -30.65 -5.38 -13.06
C ALA A 513 -29.67 -4.20 -12.86
N LEU A 514 -29.64 -3.21 -13.77
CA LEU A 514 -28.85 -1.97 -13.62
C LEU A 514 -29.36 -1.05 -12.49
N HIS A 515 -30.60 -1.24 -12.02
CA HIS A 515 -31.16 -0.51 -10.87
C HIS A 515 -30.96 -1.25 -9.53
N GLY A 516 -30.32 -2.44 -9.54
CA GLY A 516 -30.00 -3.21 -8.35
C GLY A 516 -31.02 -4.29 -7.98
N ASP A 517 -32.04 -4.51 -8.81
CA ASP A 517 -32.99 -5.61 -8.61
C ASP A 517 -32.39 -6.92 -9.15
N GLU A 518 -32.20 -7.91 -8.26
CA GLU A 518 -31.78 -9.25 -8.69
C GLU A 518 -32.86 -9.87 -9.59
N THR A 519 -32.45 -10.28 -10.79
CA THR A 519 -33.37 -10.91 -11.74
C THR A 519 -33.48 -12.40 -11.43
N ALA A 520 -34.70 -12.92 -11.29
CA ALA A 520 -34.95 -14.36 -11.22
C ALA A 520 -34.58 -15.04 -12.54
N SER A 521 -34.20 -16.33 -12.54
CA SER A 521 -33.78 -17.06 -13.74
C SER A 521 -34.81 -16.96 -14.87
N PHE A 522 -34.38 -16.53 -16.05
CA PHE A 522 -35.24 -16.34 -17.23
C PHE A 522 -34.66 -17.00 -18.48
N GLU A 523 -35.52 -17.56 -19.32
CA GLU A 523 -35.14 -18.24 -20.56
C GLU A 523 -34.98 -17.22 -21.69
N VAL A 524 -33.79 -17.18 -22.29
CA VAL A 524 -33.43 -16.23 -23.34
C VAL A 524 -32.94 -16.97 -24.58
N PRO A 525 -33.57 -16.76 -25.74
CA PRO A 525 -33.09 -17.28 -26.99
C PRO A 525 -31.97 -16.38 -27.54
N VAL A 526 -30.74 -16.85 -27.40
CA VAL A 526 -29.51 -16.21 -27.89
C VAL A 526 -29.23 -16.66 -29.32
N ILE A 527 -28.86 -15.74 -30.20
CA ILE A 527 -28.46 -16.01 -31.58
C ILE A 527 -26.93 -16.10 -31.65
N THR A 528 -26.41 -17.19 -32.23
CA THR A 528 -24.99 -17.34 -32.54
C THR A 528 -24.61 -16.53 -33.78
N LYS A 529 -23.31 -16.28 -33.97
CA LYS A 529 -22.78 -15.67 -35.21
C LYS A 529 -23.20 -16.41 -36.50
N THR A 530 -23.48 -17.70 -36.41
CA THR A 530 -23.93 -18.53 -37.54
C THR A 530 -25.45 -18.49 -37.76
N GLY A 531 -26.20 -17.74 -36.95
CA GLY A 531 -27.66 -17.63 -37.01
C GLY A 531 -28.42 -18.75 -36.30
N ARG A 532 -27.73 -19.62 -35.54
CA ARG A 532 -28.36 -20.68 -34.74
C ARG A 532 -28.98 -20.06 -33.48
N LYS A 533 -30.21 -20.44 -33.15
CA LYS A 533 -30.84 -20.07 -31.87
C LYS A 533 -30.42 -21.06 -30.79
N LEU A 534 -30.01 -20.54 -29.63
CA LEU A 534 -29.66 -21.28 -28.42
C LEU A 534 -30.57 -20.81 -27.29
N ASN A 535 -31.08 -21.73 -26.48
CA ASN A 535 -31.87 -21.38 -25.31
C ASN A 535 -30.96 -21.33 -24.08
N ILE A 536 -30.74 -20.13 -23.56
CA ILE A 536 -29.92 -19.89 -22.38
C ILE A 536 -30.82 -19.50 -21.22
N LEU A 537 -30.78 -20.26 -20.12
CA LEU A 537 -31.33 -19.84 -18.85
C LEU A 537 -30.36 -18.84 -18.22
N LEU A 538 -30.75 -17.58 -18.09
CA LEU A 538 -29.88 -16.48 -17.69
C LEU A 538 -30.26 -15.98 -16.28
N ASN A 539 -29.23 -15.75 -15.46
CA ASN A 539 -29.31 -14.97 -14.22
C ASN A 539 -28.47 -13.71 -14.38
N ALA A 540 -29.05 -12.53 -14.17
CA ALA A 540 -28.36 -11.25 -14.26
C ALA A 540 -28.35 -10.53 -12.90
N THR A 541 -27.18 -10.07 -12.49
CA THR A 541 -26.95 -9.37 -11.20
C THR A 541 -26.17 -8.08 -11.41
N ALA A 542 -26.47 -7.06 -10.59
CA ALA A 542 -25.76 -5.78 -10.62
C ALA A 542 -24.28 -5.96 -10.21
N ARG A 543 -23.39 -5.32 -10.95
CA ARG A 543 -21.96 -5.25 -10.62
C ARG A 543 -21.63 -3.88 -10.02
N PHE A 544 -20.95 -3.88 -8.89
CA PHE A 544 -20.59 -2.69 -8.14
C PHE A 544 -19.09 -2.36 -8.25
N ASP A 545 -18.73 -1.08 -8.19
CA ASP A 545 -17.36 -0.65 -7.95
C ASP A 545 -16.98 -0.74 -6.46
N GLN A 546 -15.72 -0.43 -6.15
CA GLN A 546 -15.18 -0.38 -4.77
C GLN A 546 -15.87 0.65 -3.85
N HIS A 547 -16.66 1.59 -4.41
CA HIS A 547 -17.41 2.61 -3.68
C HIS A 547 -18.89 2.25 -3.54
N GLY A 548 -19.33 1.09 -4.08
CA GLY A 548 -20.71 0.62 -4.03
C GLY A 548 -21.62 1.20 -5.12
N HIS A 549 -21.08 1.83 -6.17
CA HIS A 549 -21.86 2.28 -7.32
C HIS A 549 -22.01 1.18 -8.36
N ILE A 550 -23.19 1.09 -8.97
CA ILE A 550 -23.45 0.13 -10.06
C ILE A 550 -22.67 0.57 -11.30
N VAL A 551 -21.75 -0.27 -11.76
CA VAL A 551 -20.92 -0.05 -12.96
C VAL A 551 -21.34 -0.92 -14.14
N GLY A 552 -22.33 -1.80 -13.94
CA GLY A 552 -22.86 -2.66 -14.99
C GLY A 552 -23.62 -3.85 -14.44
N VAL A 553 -23.81 -4.87 -15.29
CA VAL A 553 -24.50 -6.11 -14.93
C VAL A 553 -23.65 -7.30 -15.36
N VAL A 554 -23.58 -8.33 -14.53
CA VAL A 554 -22.97 -9.63 -14.89
C VAL A 554 -24.06 -10.67 -15.07
N GLY A 555 -24.02 -11.36 -16.20
CA GLY A 555 -24.94 -12.43 -16.57
C GLY A 555 -24.25 -13.78 -16.55
N ILE A 556 -24.85 -14.75 -15.87
CA ILE A 556 -24.41 -16.16 -15.88
C ILE A 556 -25.51 -16.99 -16.53
N GLY A 557 -25.17 -17.63 -17.65
CA GLY A 557 -26.09 -18.46 -18.42
C GLY A 557 -25.89 -19.95 -18.19
N GLN A 558 -26.93 -20.73 -18.46
CA GLN A 558 -26.87 -22.17 -18.63
C GLN A 558 -27.53 -22.55 -19.97
N ASP A 559 -26.81 -23.29 -20.81
CA ASP A 559 -27.36 -23.80 -22.06
C ASP A 559 -28.34 -24.94 -21.78
N ILE A 560 -29.61 -24.72 -22.10
CA ILE A 560 -30.70 -25.69 -21.96
C ILE A 560 -31.22 -26.16 -23.32
N THR A 561 -30.50 -25.84 -24.41
CA THR A 561 -30.90 -26.18 -25.78
C THR A 561 -31.04 -27.69 -25.96
N ASP A 562 -30.04 -28.47 -25.52
CA ASP A 562 -30.06 -29.92 -25.64
C ASP A 562 -31.16 -30.56 -24.80
N ARG A 563 -31.41 -30.02 -23.59
CA ARG A 563 -32.50 -30.48 -22.71
C ARG A 563 -33.87 -30.28 -23.38
N ILE A 564 -34.14 -29.08 -23.89
CA ILE A 564 -35.39 -28.77 -24.59
C ILE A 564 -35.53 -29.62 -25.87
N ALA A 565 -34.43 -29.79 -26.62
CA ALA A 565 -34.43 -30.60 -27.83
C ALA A 565 -34.73 -32.07 -27.52
N GLN A 566 -34.14 -32.61 -26.46
CA GLN A 566 -34.35 -33.99 -26.03
C GLN A 566 -35.77 -34.22 -25.50
N GLU A 567 -36.31 -33.29 -24.71
CA GLU A 567 -37.72 -33.33 -24.27
C GLU A 567 -38.70 -33.32 -25.47
N GLN A 568 -38.43 -32.48 -26.48
CA GLN A 568 -39.20 -32.44 -27.72
C GLN A 568 -39.02 -33.69 -28.60
N GLU A 569 -37.83 -34.30 -28.60
CA GLU A 569 -37.55 -35.54 -29.31
C GLU A 569 -38.28 -36.72 -28.65
N TYR A 570 -38.25 -36.83 -27.32
CA TYR A 570 -39.04 -37.84 -26.60
C TYR A 570 -40.54 -37.70 -26.87
N ALA A 571 -41.08 -36.49 -26.83
CA ALA A 571 -42.49 -36.25 -27.16
C ALA A 571 -42.82 -36.71 -28.60
N ARG A 572 -41.93 -36.42 -29.56
CA ARG A 572 -42.07 -36.87 -30.96
C ARG A 572 -41.94 -38.38 -31.12
N LEU A 573 -41.02 -39.04 -30.41
CA LEU A 573 -40.84 -40.48 -30.46
C LEU A 573 -42.07 -41.21 -29.90
N ILE A 574 -42.63 -40.73 -28.79
CA ILE A 574 -43.87 -41.26 -28.23
C ILE A 574 -45.03 -41.08 -29.21
N ASP A 575 -45.17 -39.88 -29.80
CA ASP A 575 -46.29 -39.57 -30.69
C ASP A 575 -46.21 -40.29 -32.04
N SER A 576 -45.00 -40.52 -32.56
CA SER A 576 -44.76 -41.22 -33.83
C SER A 576 -44.62 -42.74 -33.71
N ALA A 577 -44.68 -43.30 -32.49
CA ALA A 577 -44.56 -44.73 -32.28
C ALA A 577 -45.68 -45.52 -32.99
N ASN A 578 -45.30 -46.61 -33.67
CA ASN A 578 -46.24 -47.50 -34.36
C ASN A 578 -47.03 -48.42 -33.41
N ALA A 579 -46.77 -48.35 -32.11
CA ALA A 579 -47.55 -49.03 -31.08
C ALA A 579 -48.43 -48.01 -30.34
N PRO A 580 -49.66 -48.34 -29.94
CA PRO A 580 -50.45 -47.52 -29.02
C PRO A 580 -49.71 -47.37 -27.68
N ILE A 581 -49.33 -46.15 -27.35
CA ILE A 581 -48.67 -45.79 -26.09
C ILE A 581 -49.62 -44.87 -25.32
N PHE A 582 -49.87 -45.22 -24.07
CA PHE A 582 -50.56 -44.36 -23.13
C PHE A 582 -49.80 -44.30 -21.80
N GLY A 583 -50.03 -43.26 -21.04
CA GLY A 583 -49.48 -43.09 -19.70
C GLY A 583 -50.56 -42.62 -18.75
N VAL A 584 -50.48 -43.07 -17.50
CA VAL A 584 -51.35 -42.60 -16.43
C VAL A 584 -50.53 -42.16 -15.23
N ASP A 585 -51.09 -41.26 -14.42
CA ASP A 585 -50.55 -40.89 -13.11
C ASP A 585 -50.92 -41.92 -12.02
N VAL A 586 -50.54 -41.64 -10.77
CA VAL A 586 -50.83 -42.47 -9.59
C VAL A 586 -52.32 -42.64 -9.31
N ASP A 587 -53.16 -41.71 -9.76
CA ASP A 587 -54.62 -41.73 -9.60
C ASP A 587 -55.32 -42.44 -10.79
N GLY A 588 -54.54 -42.93 -11.76
CA GLY A 588 -55.03 -43.61 -12.96
C GLY A 588 -55.62 -42.67 -14.01
N LEU A 589 -55.31 -41.37 -13.95
CA LEU A 589 -55.71 -40.37 -14.94
C LEU A 589 -54.71 -40.36 -16.10
N VAL A 590 -55.22 -40.25 -17.33
CA VAL A 590 -54.37 -40.30 -18.53
C VAL A 590 -53.53 -39.04 -18.68
N THR A 591 -52.21 -39.22 -18.73
CA THR A 591 -51.19 -38.16 -18.90
C THR A 591 -50.47 -38.21 -20.24
N ILE A 592 -50.50 -39.35 -20.93
CA ILE A 592 -49.92 -39.53 -22.26
C ILE A 592 -50.91 -40.31 -23.11
N TRP A 593 -51.13 -39.85 -24.35
CA TRP A 593 -51.94 -40.54 -25.35
C TRP A 593 -51.38 -40.29 -26.74
N ASN A 594 -50.72 -41.29 -27.33
CA ASN A 594 -50.06 -41.11 -28.62
C ASN A 594 -51.03 -41.23 -29.82
N LYS A 595 -50.57 -40.78 -30.99
CA LYS A 595 -51.34 -40.86 -32.24
C LYS A 595 -51.86 -42.26 -32.54
N LYS A 596 -51.07 -43.31 -32.31
CA LYS A 596 -51.49 -44.69 -32.61
C LYS A 596 -52.60 -45.19 -31.67
N ALA A 597 -52.54 -44.83 -30.39
CA ALA A 597 -53.62 -45.08 -29.44
C ALA A 597 -54.91 -44.38 -29.87
N ALA A 598 -54.81 -43.13 -30.34
CA ALA A 598 -55.96 -42.40 -30.88
C ALA A 598 -56.55 -43.06 -32.13
N GLU A 599 -55.72 -43.57 -33.05
CA GLU A 599 -56.17 -44.27 -34.26
C GLU A 599 -56.92 -45.58 -33.94
N ILE A 600 -56.36 -46.43 -33.05
CA ILE A 600 -56.92 -47.74 -32.72
C ILE A 600 -58.21 -47.59 -31.92
N THR A 601 -58.20 -46.74 -30.89
CA THR A 601 -59.34 -46.58 -29.98
C THR A 601 -60.43 -45.63 -30.53
N GLN A 602 -60.06 -44.77 -31.49
CA GLN A 602 -60.88 -43.70 -32.06
C GLN A 602 -61.23 -42.58 -31.06
N TYR A 603 -60.43 -42.42 -30.01
CA TYR A 603 -60.52 -41.30 -29.07
C TYR A 603 -59.38 -40.31 -29.30
N ALA A 604 -59.72 -39.03 -29.47
CA ALA A 604 -58.72 -37.97 -29.58
C ALA A 604 -58.06 -37.70 -28.23
N PRO A 605 -56.78 -37.29 -28.18
CA PRO A 605 -56.11 -36.96 -26.90
C PRO A 605 -56.91 -35.98 -26.03
N SER A 606 -57.53 -34.96 -26.64
CA SER A 606 -58.37 -33.99 -25.93
C SER A 606 -59.56 -34.59 -25.18
N ASP A 607 -60.07 -35.75 -25.61
CA ASP A 607 -61.23 -36.43 -25.01
C ASP A 607 -60.83 -37.35 -23.84
N VAL A 608 -59.53 -37.66 -23.72
CA VAL A 608 -58.99 -38.71 -22.85
C VAL A 608 -58.04 -38.16 -21.80
N MET A 609 -57.27 -37.11 -22.11
CA MET A 609 -56.31 -36.51 -21.18
C MET A 609 -57.00 -36.03 -19.90
N GLY A 610 -56.50 -36.48 -18.74
CA GLY A 610 -57.06 -36.17 -17.42
C GLY A 610 -58.28 -37.01 -17.02
N GLU A 611 -58.72 -37.96 -17.83
CA GLU A 611 -59.81 -38.88 -17.51
C GLU A 611 -59.28 -40.21 -16.98
N ASN A 612 -60.08 -40.92 -16.17
CA ASN A 612 -59.67 -42.21 -15.61
C ASN A 612 -59.79 -43.33 -16.67
N LEU A 613 -58.66 -43.99 -16.96
CA LEU A 613 -58.55 -44.97 -18.05
C LEU A 613 -59.49 -46.17 -17.87
N VAL A 614 -59.43 -46.83 -16.69
CA VAL A 614 -60.15 -48.08 -16.41
C VAL A 614 -61.65 -47.84 -16.31
N LYS A 615 -62.05 -46.77 -15.60
CA LYS A 615 -63.46 -46.51 -15.32
C LYS A 615 -64.25 -46.10 -16.56
N LYS A 616 -63.61 -45.43 -17.53
CA LYS A 616 -64.30 -44.82 -18.68
C LYS A 616 -64.13 -45.61 -19.98
N PHE A 617 -62.97 -46.21 -20.20
CA PHE A 617 -62.63 -46.79 -21.52
C PHE A 617 -62.53 -48.32 -21.54
N ILE A 618 -62.52 -48.99 -20.37
CA ILE A 618 -62.50 -50.46 -20.26
C ILE A 618 -63.92 -51.00 -19.99
N THR A 619 -64.26 -52.12 -20.63
CA THR A 619 -65.54 -52.84 -20.49
C THR A 619 -65.69 -53.46 -19.11
N GLU A 620 -66.92 -53.53 -18.60
CA GLU A 620 -67.23 -53.96 -17.22
C GLU A 620 -66.60 -55.33 -16.88
N ASP A 621 -66.68 -56.29 -17.79
CA ASP A 621 -66.15 -57.65 -17.61
C ASP A 621 -64.62 -57.71 -17.41
N TYR A 622 -63.89 -56.66 -17.80
CA TYR A 622 -62.42 -56.61 -17.75
C TYR A 622 -61.86 -55.48 -16.85
N ARG A 623 -62.72 -54.66 -16.24
CA ARG A 623 -62.29 -53.56 -15.36
C ARG A 623 -61.48 -54.04 -14.16
N GLU A 624 -61.93 -55.11 -13.50
CA GLU A 624 -61.22 -55.67 -12.34
C GLU A 624 -59.84 -56.22 -12.74
N ALA A 625 -59.76 -56.94 -13.85
CA ALA A 625 -58.52 -57.53 -14.32
C ALA A 625 -57.51 -56.46 -14.76
N VAL A 626 -57.93 -55.48 -15.56
CA VAL A 626 -57.06 -54.38 -16.00
C VAL A 626 -56.67 -53.47 -14.82
N GLY A 627 -57.61 -53.20 -13.91
CA GLY A 627 -57.32 -52.44 -12.69
C GLY A 627 -56.27 -53.11 -11.80
N HIS A 628 -56.33 -54.45 -11.68
CA HIS A 628 -55.34 -55.20 -10.92
C HIS A 628 -53.94 -55.16 -11.57
N VAL A 629 -53.87 -55.27 -12.90
CA VAL A 629 -52.61 -55.11 -13.66
C VAL A 629 -52.03 -53.72 -13.46
N MET A 630 -52.85 -52.67 -13.52
CA MET A 630 -52.40 -51.29 -13.28
C MET A 630 -51.94 -51.06 -11.84
N SER A 631 -52.63 -51.60 -10.83
CA SER A 631 -52.20 -51.51 -9.43
C SER A 631 -50.82 -52.13 -9.23
N LYS A 632 -50.58 -53.32 -9.80
CA LYS A 632 -49.28 -53.99 -9.75
C LYS A 632 -48.18 -53.19 -10.45
N ALA A 633 -48.50 -52.57 -11.58
CA ALA A 633 -47.57 -51.69 -12.27
C ALA A 633 -47.30 -50.41 -11.45
N LEU A 634 -48.28 -49.86 -10.74
CA LEU A 634 -48.09 -48.71 -9.85
C LEU A 634 -47.35 -49.06 -8.54
N GLU A 635 -47.32 -50.34 -8.16
CA GLU A 635 -46.52 -50.88 -7.04
C GLU A 635 -45.05 -51.16 -7.42
N GLY A 636 -44.65 -50.90 -8.66
CA GLY A 636 -43.26 -51.09 -9.13
C GLY A 636 -42.96 -52.47 -9.73
N THR A 637 -43.98 -53.31 -9.88
CA THR A 637 -43.85 -54.63 -10.52
C THR A 637 -44.22 -54.56 -12.00
N GLU A 638 -43.25 -54.82 -12.88
CA GLU A 638 -43.52 -54.98 -14.32
C GLU A 638 -44.52 -56.11 -14.54
N THR A 639 -45.61 -55.80 -15.24
CA THR A 639 -46.63 -56.80 -15.58
C THR A 639 -46.38 -57.30 -16.99
N ALA A 640 -46.19 -58.62 -17.14
CA ALA A 640 -45.99 -59.25 -18.44
C ALA A 640 -47.31 -59.41 -19.22
N ASN A 641 -47.31 -58.97 -20.48
CA ASN A 641 -48.15 -59.42 -21.59
C ASN A 641 -49.59 -59.80 -21.19
N PHE A 642 -50.42 -58.80 -20.90
CA PHE A 642 -51.82 -59.00 -20.56
C PHE A 642 -52.72 -58.79 -21.79
N GLU A 643 -53.40 -59.85 -22.22
CA GLU A 643 -54.34 -59.80 -23.34
C GLU A 643 -55.75 -59.43 -22.86
N PHE A 644 -56.36 -58.42 -23.46
CA PHE A 644 -57.75 -58.09 -23.20
C PHE A 644 -58.42 -57.41 -24.41
N PRO A 645 -59.76 -57.55 -24.51
CA PRO A 645 -60.53 -56.88 -25.53
C PRO A 645 -60.79 -55.42 -25.17
N LEU A 646 -60.46 -54.51 -26.07
CA LEU A 646 -60.78 -53.09 -25.98
C LEU A 646 -61.88 -52.73 -26.99
N MET A 647 -62.82 -51.88 -26.57
CA MET A 647 -63.91 -51.40 -27.43
C MET A 647 -63.59 -50.01 -27.95
N THR A 648 -63.64 -49.84 -29.28
CA THR A 648 -63.49 -48.52 -29.90
C THR A 648 -64.71 -47.64 -29.60
N LYS A 649 -64.58 -46.33 -29.84
CA LYS A 649 -65.69 -45.36 -29.76
C LYS A 649 -66.92 -45.75 -30.61
N THR A 650 -66.73 -46.54 -31.67
CA THR A 650 -67.78 -47.03 -32.59
C THR A 650 -68.36 -48.41 -32.22
N GLY A 651 -67.89 -49.01 -31.12
CA GLY A 651 -68.37 -50.31 -30.65
C GLY A 651 -67.70 -51.52 -31.32
N ARG A 652 -66.58 -51.34 -32.03
CA ARG A 652 -65.78 -52.45 -32.57
C ARG A 652 -64.88 -53.01 -31.47
N ARG A 653 -64.80 -54.35 -31.38
CA ARG A 653 -63.88 -55.06 -30.48
C ARG A 653 -62.50 -55.21 -31.14
N VAL A 654 -61.45 -54.86 -30.41
CA VAL A 654 -60.04 -54.99 -30.79
C VAL A 654 -59.31 -55.75 -29.69
N GLU A 655 -58.54 -56.78 -30.04
CA GLU A 655 -57.76 -57.54 -29.05
C GLU A 655 -56.40 -56.86 -28.85
N ILE A 656 -56.15 -56.38 -27.62
CA ILE A 656 -54.94 -55.66 -27.26
C ILE A 656 -54.11 -56.51 -26.30
N LEU A 657 -52.85 -56.73 -26.67
CA LEU A 657 -51.82 -57.20 -25.76
C LEU A 657 -51.13 -56.00 -25.11
N LEU A 658 -51.22 -55.86 -23.79
CA LEU A 658 -50.67 -54.74 -23.04
C LEU A 658 -49.45 -55.16 -22.21
N ASN A 659 -48.37 -54.38 -22.32
CA ASN A 659 -47.32 -54.32 -21.32
C ASN A 659 -47.39 -52.99 -20.57
N ALA A 660 -47.32 -53.06 -19.25
CA ALA A 660 -47.33 -51.90 -18.38
C ALA A 660 -46.06 -51.84 -17.52
N THR A 661 -45.42 -50.67 -17.54
CA THR A 661 -44.16 -50.40 -16.83
C THR A 661 -44.31 -49.15 -15.97
N SER A 662 -43.77 -49.17 -14.76
CA SER A 662 -43.80 -48.05 -13.81
C SER A 662 -42.93 -46.89 -14.28
N ARG A 663 -43.37 -45.65 -14.01
CA ARG A 663 -42.56 -44.43 -14.17
C ARG A 663 -42.11 -43.95 -12.81
N PHE A 664 -40.83 -43.61 -12.69
CA PHE A 664 -40.23 -43.12 -11.45
C PHE A 664 -39.85 -41.64 -11.55
N ASN A 665 -39.84 -40.92 -10.43
CA ASN A 665 -39.19 -39.61 -10.32
C ASN A 665 -37.67 -39.76 -10.05
N GLU A 666 -36.96 -38.64 -9.97
CA GLU A 666 -35.51 -38.61 -9.65
C GLU A 666 -35.16 -39.21 -8.27
N HIS A 667 -36.15 -39.35 -7.38
CA HIS A 667 -36.00 -39.94 -6.05
C HIS A 667 -36.35 -41.43 -6.00
N GLY A 668 -36.71 -42.04 -7.14
CA GLY A 668 -37.06 -43.46 -7.24
C GLY A 668 -38.48 -43.81 -6.79
N GLU A 669 -39.35 -42.82 -6.61
CA GLU A 669 -40.76 -43.02 -6.27
C GLU A 669 -41.61 -43.15 -7.53
N VAL A 670 -42.63 -44.00 -7.50
CA VAL A 670 -43.53 -44.20 -8.65
C VAL A 670 -44.43 -42.98 -8.82
N ILE A 671 -44.33 -42.30 -9.96
CA ILE A 671 -45.13 -41.13 -10.34
C ILE A 671 -46.23 -41.46 -11.37
N GLY A 672 -46.32 -42.73 -11.77
CA GLY A 672 -47.32 -43.21 -12.73
C GLY A 672 -46.87 -44.47 -13.44
N MET A 673 -47.52 -44.82 -14.55
CA MET A 673 -47.13 -45.95 -15.41
C MET A 673 -47.30 -45.62 -16.89
N VAL A 674 -46.56 -46.31 -17.75
CA VAL A 674 -46.71 -46.29 -19.21
C VAL A 674 -47.14 -47.67 -19.68
N GLY A 675 -48.21 -47.69 -20.48
CA GLY A 675 -48.71 -48.86 -21.17
C GLY A 675 -48.35 -48.81 -22.64
N ILE A 676 -47.74 -49.90 -23.14
CA ILE A 676 -47.53 -50.13 -24.57
C ILE A 676 -48.45 -51.28 -24.98
N GLY A 677 -49.41 -50.98 -25.85
CA GLY A 677 -50.31 -51.97 -26.42
C GLY A 677 -49.81 -52.50 -27.76
N GLN A 678 -50.24 -53.71 -28.12
CA GLN A 678 -50.10 -54.28 -29.46
C GLN A 678 -51.44 -54.85 -29.89
N ASP A 679 -51.91 -54.47 -31.09
CA ASP A 679 -53.11 -55.05 -31.69
C ASP A 679 -52.78 -56.44 -32.24
N ILE A 680 -53.40 -57.48 -31.67
CA ILE A 680 -53.21 -58.88 -32.06
C ILE A 680 -54.42 -59.44 -32.81
N THR A 681 -55.38 -58.59 -33.18
CA THR A 681 -56.65 -59.00 -33.80
C THR A 681 -56.42 -59.77 -35.11
N GLU A 682 -55.54 -59.28 -35.99
CA GLU A 682 -55.24 -59.95 -37.28
C GLU A 682 -54.51 -61.27 -37.09
N ARG A 683 -53.59 -61.35 -36.12
CA ARG A 683 -52.83 -62.57 -35.83
C ARG A 683 -53.76 -63.70 -35.37
N ILE A 684 -54.66 -63.41 -34.43
CA ILE A 684 -55.65 -64.39 -33.94
C ILE A 684 -56.58 -64.84 -35.08
N ALA A 685 -57.00 -63.91 -35.96
CA ALA A 685 -57.85 -64.25 -37.10
C ALA A 685 -57.14 -65.19 -38.11
N GLN A 686 -55.85 -64.96 -38.40
CA GLN A 686 -55.07 -65.81 -39.30
C GLN A 686 -54.84 -67.22 -38.73
N GLU A 687 -54.51 -67.36 -37.45
CA GLU A 687 -54.34 -68.67 -36.80
C GLU A 687 -55.64 -69.50 -36.83
N GLN A 688 -56.78 -68.85 -36.65
CA GLN A 688 -58.09 -69.49 -36.78
C GLN A 688 -58.40 -69.91 -38.21
N GLU A 689 -58.00 -69.12 -39.22
CA GLU A 689 -58.20 -69.44 -40.63
C GLU A 689 -57.38 -70.67 -41.06
N TYR A 690 -56.10 -70.76 -40.67
CA TYR A 690 -55.25 -71.92 -40.98
C TYR A 690 -55.79 -73.23 -40.40
N THR A 691 -56.23 -73.20 -39.14
CA THR A 691 -56.84 -74.38 -38.49
C THR A 691 -58.07 -74.86 -39.27
N ARG A 692 -58.89 -73.92 -39.75
CA ARG A 692 -60.09 -74.22 -40.54
C ARG A 692 -59.76 -74.81 -41.92
N LEU A 693 -58.71 -74.32 -42.58
CA LEU A 693 -58.27 -74.82 -43.88
C LEU A 693 -57.73 -76.27 -43.80
N ILE A 694 -56.94 -76.59 -42.77
CA ILE A 694 -56.44 -77.95 -42.56
C ILE A 694 -57.58 -78.93 -42.31
N ASP A 695 -58.53 -78.55 -41.44
CA ASP A 695 -59.63 -79.43 -41.05
C ASP A 695 -60.66 -79.68 -42.17
N THR A 696 -60.83 -78.72 -43.08
CA THR A 696 -61.75 -78.83 -44.22
C THR A 696 -61.12 -79.41 -45.49
N ALA A 697 -59.83 -79.76 -45.48
CA ALA A 697 -59.15 -80.30 -46.64
C ALA A 697 -59.70 -81.69 -47.06
N ASN A 698 -59.87 -81.89 -48.37
CA ASN A 698 -60.43 -83.12 -48.95
C ASN A 698 -59.43 -84.30 -49.06
N ALA A 699 -58.19 -84.10 -48.63
CA ALA A 699 -57.17 -85.15 -48.51
C ALA A 699 -56.94 -85.46 -47.03
N PRO A 700 -56.65 -86.72 -46.64
CA PRO A 700 -56.23 -87.04 -45.29
C PRO A 700 -54.88 -86.36 -44.99
N ILE A 701 -54.89 -85.44 -44.03
CA ILE A 701 -53.72 -84.71 -43.56
C ILE A 701 -53.49 -85.10 -42.12
N PHE A 702 -52.27 -85.53 -41.82
CA PHE A 702 -51.80 -85.73 -40.47
C PHE A 702 -50.46 -85.03 -40.27
N GLY A 703 -50.12 -84.76 -39.01
CA GLY A 703 -48.83 -84.21 -38.65
C GLY A 703 -48.30 -84.96 -37.44
N VAL A 704 -46.99 -85.18 -37.43
CA VAL A 704 -46.29 -85.75 -36.28
C VAL A 704 -45.21 -84.78 -35.79
N ASP A 705 -44.94 -84.81 -34.49
CA ASP A 705 -43.78 -84.13 -33.91
C ASP A 705 -42.48 -84.89 -34.21
N TYR A 706 -41.35 -84.35 -33.74
CA TYR A 706 -40.03 -84.99 -33.90
C TYR A 706 -39.94 -86.39 -33.27
N ASN A 707 -40.80 -86.72 -32.30
CA ASN A 707 -40.84 -88.02 -31.64
C ASN A 707 -41.77 -89.02 -32.37
N GLY A 708 -42.37 -88.63 -33.50
CA GLY A 708 -43.32 -89.46 -34.24
C GLY A 708 -44.74 -89.48 -33.66
N GLN A 709 -45.05 -88.60 -32.70
CA GLN A 709 -46.37 -88.52 -32.08
C GLN A 709 -47.29 -87.61 -32.89
N VAL A 710 -48.54 -88.03 -33.10
CA VAL A 710 -49.50 -87.28 -33.92
C VAL A 710 -49.95 -85.99 -33.22
N ASN A 711 -49.82 -84.84 -33.90
CA ASN A 711 -50.24 -83.51 -33.42
C ASN A 711 -51.22 -82.79 -34.35
N ILE A 712 -51.40 -83.29 -35.59
CA ILE A 712 -52.42 -82.84 -36.52
C ILE A 712 -53.14 -84.08 -37.05
N TRP A 713 -54.46 -84.05 -37.07
CA TRP A 713 -55.29 -85.09 -37.66
C TRP A 713 -56.55 -84.42 -38.20
N ASN A 714 -56.66 -84.29 -39.52
CA ASN A 714 -57.82 -83.62 -40.11
C ASN A 714 -59.02 -84.54 -40.24
N ARG A 715 -60.20 -83.94 -40.46
CA ARG A 715 -61.46 -84.69 -40.62
C ARG A 715 -61.40 -85.80 -41.67
N LYS A 716 -60.74 -85.57 -42.82
CA LYS A 716 -60.66 -86.59 -43.89
C LYS A 716 -59.79 -87.79 -43.49
N ALA A 717 -58.71 -87.58 -42.73
CA ALA A 717 -57.90 -88.65 -42.16
C ALA A 717 -58.72 -89.47 -41.15
N ALA A 718 -59.53 -88.81 -40.32
CA ALA A 718 -60.44 -89.50 -39.42
C ALA A 718 -61.48 -90.36 -40.15
N ASP A 719 -62.05 -89.85 -41.25
CA ASP A 719 -63.03 -90.58 -42.07
C ASP A 719 -62.43 -91.83 -42.74
N ILE A 720 -61.23 -91.72 -43.33
CA ILE A 720 -60.58 -92.82 -44.06
C ILE A 720 -60.05 -93.88 -43.10
N MET A 721 -59.36 -93.47 -42.03
CA MET A 721 -58.74 -94.39 -41.08
C MET A 721 -59.72 -94.95 -40.05
N GLN A 722 -60.87 -94.29 -39.88
CA GLN A 722 -61.89 -94.58 -38.85
C GLN A 722 -61.38 -94.42 -37.42
N TYR A 723 -60.41 -93.52 -37.21
CA TYR A 723 -59.92 -93.09 -35.90
C TYR A 723 -60.23 -91.61 -35.71
N THR A 724 -60.84 -91.25 -34.58
CA THR A 724 -61.15 -89.84 -34.27
C THR A 724 -59.89 -89.08 -33.86
N ASN A 725 -59.94 -87.75 -33.91
CA ASN A 725 -58.79 -86.91 -33.52
C ASN A 725 -58.34 -87.21 -32.07
N GLU A 726 -59.29 -87.44 -31.15
CA GLU A 726 -59.02 -87.81 -29.76
C GLU A 726 -58.36 -89.20 -29.62
N ASP A 727 -58.61 -90.13 -30.54
CA ASP A 727 -58.03 -91.48 -30.50
C ASP A 727 -56.55 -91.51 -30.88
N VAL A 728 -56.08 -90.52 -31.64
CA VAL A 728 -54.78 -90.53 -32.34
C VAL A 728 -53.81 -89.47 -31.80
N LEU A 729 -54.30 -88.32 -31.34
CA LEU A 729 -53.44 -87.25 -30.81
C LEU A 729 -52.52 -87.72 -29.68
N GLY A 730 -51.23 -87.41 -29.80
CA GLY A 730 -50.18 -87.75 -28.84
C GLY A 730 -49.68 -89.20 -28.93
N LYS A 731 -50.23 -90.03 -29.81
CA LYS A 731 -49.80 -91.43 -29.99
C LYS A 731 -48.82 -91.58 -31.14
N ASP A 732 -47.97 -92.60 -31.05
CA ASP A 732 -46.97 -92.91 -32.07
C ASP A 732 -47.64 -93.46 -33.34
N LEU A 733 -47.48 -92.75 -34.45
CA LEU A 733 -48.13 -93.08 -35.71
C LEU A 733 -47.74 -94.48 -36.23
N VAL A 734 -46.44 -94.82 -36.18
CA VAL A 734 -45.92 -96.06 -36.78
C VAL A 734 -46.15 -97.25 -35.89
N ALA A 735 -45.96 -97.08 -34.59
CA ALA A 735 -46.07 -98.18 -33.63
C ALA A 735 -47.51 -98.69 -33.51
N GLU A 736 -48.50 -97.79 -33.52
CA GLU A 736 -49.90 -98.14 -33.24
C GLU A 736 -50.75 -98.37 -34.50
N PHE A 737 -50.54 -97.60 -35.57
CA PHE A 737 -51.50 -97.55 -36.70
C PHE A 737 -50.98 -98.19 -37.99
N ILE A 738 -49.69 -98.55 -38.08
CA ILE A 738 -49.09 -99.18 -39.25
C ILE A 738 -48.93 -100.69 -39.02
N SER A 739 -49.21 -101.49 -40.05
CA SER A 739 -49.10 -102.95 -40.01
C SER A 739 -47.63 -103.42 -39.86
N GLU A 740 -47.39 -104.53 -39.14
CA GLU A 740 -46.03 -105.01 -38.81
C GLU A 740 -45.09 -105.16 -40.02
N GLU A 741 -45.61 -105.59 -41.17
CA GLU A 741 -44.84 -105.72 -42.41
C GLU A 741 -44.32 -104.38 -42.95
N TYR A 742 -45.08 -103.29 -42.72
CA TYR A 742 -44.80 -101.96 -43.26
C TYR A 742 -44.29 -100.96 -42.21
N LYS A 743 -44.18 -101.34 -40.93
CA LYS A 743 -43.60 -100.48 -39.88
C LYS A 743 -42.19 -100.00 -40.21
N VAL A 744 -41.33 -100.91 -40.67
CA VAL A 744 -39.93 -100.59 -41.00
C VAL A 744 -39.83 -99.67 -42.23
N PRO A 745 -40.51 -99.96 -43.36
CA PRO A 745 -40.57 -99.04 -44.50
C PRO A 745 -41.16 -97.66 -44.17
N VAL A 746 -42.28 -97.59 -43.45
CA VAL A 746 -42.92 -96.31 -43.11
C VAL A 746 -42.04 -95.50 -42.16
N ARG A 747 -41.40 -96.13 -41.16
CA ARG A 747 -40.47 -95.43 -40.27
C ARG A 747 -39.29 -94.82 -41.04
N CYS A 748 -38.74 -95.56 -42.00
CA CYS A 748 -37.66 -95.06 -42.88
C CYS A 748 -38.10 -93.81 -43.67
N VAL A 749 -39.37 -93.76 -44.12
CA VAL A 749 -39.94 -92.59 -44.81
C VAL A 749 -40.07 -91.39 -43.88
N LEU A 750 -40.52 -91.59 -42.63
CA LEU A 750 -40.59 -90.52 -41.63
C LEU A 750 -39.20 -90.03 -41.22
N GLU A 751 -38.23 -90.93 -41.02
CA GLU A 751 -36.84 -90.60 -40.70
C GLU A 751 -36.20 -89.72 -41.78
N LYS A 752 -36.37 -90.06 -43.06
CA LYS A 752 -35.93 -89.22 -44.18
C LYS A 752 -36.59 -87.84 -44.18
N ALA A 753 -37.89 -87.79 -43.88
CA ALA A 753 -38.59 -86.52 -43.72
C ALA A 753 -38.01 -85.70 -42.55
N PHE A 754 -37.63 -86.31 -41.43
CA PHE A 754 -36.97 -85.62 -40.32
C PHE A 754 -35.55 -85.14 -40.64
N GLU A 755 -34.85 -85.81 -41.56
CA GLU A 755 -33.56 -85.38 -42.11
C GLU A 755 -33.70 -84.22 -43.12
N GLY A 756 -34.93 -83.79 -43.42
CA GLY A 756 -35.21 -82.68 -44.33
C GLY A 756 -35.45 -83.10 -45.78
N GLU A 757 -35.46 -84.40 -46.08
CA GLU A 757 -35.77 -84.91 -47.41
C GLU A 757 -37.29 -85.09 -47.58
N GLU A 758 -37.89 -84.34 -48.52
CA GLU A 758 -39.27 -84.60 -48.91
C GLU A 758 -39.39 -85.99 -49.51
N THR A 759 -40.25 -86.81 -48.92
CA THR A 759 -40.52 -88.15 -49.43
C THR A 759 -41.81 -88.11 -50.24
N ALA A 760 -41.68 -88.40 -51.54
CA ALA A 760 -42.77 -88.39 -52.48
C ALA A 760 -43.22 -89.82 -52.82
N ASN A 761 -44.54 -90.00 -52.88
CA ASN A 761 -45.24 -91.14 -53.48
C ASN A 761 -44.90 -92.50 -52.84
N PHE A 762 -44.86 -92.57 -51.52
CA PHE A 762 -44.69 -93.84 -50.83
C PHE A 762 -46.03 -94.59 -50.75
N GLU A 763 -46.17 -95.65 -51.55
CA GLU A 763 -47.36 -96.49 -51.59
C GLU A 763 -47.28 -97.61 -50.58
N PHE A 764 -48.27 -97.72 -49.69
CA PHE A 764 -48.38 -98.85 -48.80
C PHE A 764 -49.84 -99.15 -48.41
N PRO A 765 -50.15 -100.41 -48.08
CA PRO A 765 -51.46 -100.80 -47.59
C PRO A 765 -51.60 -100.41 -46.12
N LEU A 766 -52.68 -99.71 -45.82
CA LEU A 766 -53.09 -99.40 -44.46
C LEU A 766 -54.36 -100.17 -44.11
N ILE A 767 -54.42 -100.68 -42.88
CA ILE A 767 -55.57 -101.41 -42.37
C ILE A 767 -56.37 -100.47 -41.46
N THR A 768 -57.59 -100.15 -41.89
CA THR A 768 -58.52 -99.34 -41.09
C THR A 768 -58.91 -100.03 -39.79
N LYS A 769 -59.47 -99.29 -38.83
CA LYS A 769 -59.98 -99.85 -37.55
C LYS A 769 -60.93 -101.04 -37.73
N ALA A 770 -61.70 -101.08 -38.82
CA ALA A 770 -62.63 -102.17 -39.15
C ALA A 770 -62.01 -103.36 -39.90
N GLY A 771 -60.68 -103.39 -40.09
CA GLY A 771 -59.97 -104.48 -40.75
C GLY A 771 -59.99 -104.41 -42.29
N ARG A 772 -60.52 -103.33 -42.88
CA ARG A 772 -60.47 -103.10 -44.34
C ARG A 772 -59.09 -102.59 -44.75
N ARG A 773 -58.50 -103.20 -45.78
CA ARG A 773 -57.26 -102.76 -46.43
C ARG A 773 -57.56 -101.62 -47.42
N VAL A 774 -56.80 -100.53 -47.31
CA VAL A 774 -56.86 -99.33 -48.15
C VAL A 774 -55.44 -99.04 -48.63
N GLU A 775 -55.24 -98.86 -49.92
CA GLU A 775 -53.92 -98.51 -50.47
C GLU A 775 -53.74 -96.99 -50.41
N ILE A 776 -52.74 -96.54 -49.65
CA ILE A 776 -52.46 -95.11 -49.42
C ILE A 776 -51.15 -94.74 -50.10
N LEU A 777 -51.20 -93.67 -50.88
CA LEU A 777 -50.05 -92.93 -51.35
C LEU A 777 -49.73 -91.82 -50.34
N LEU A 778 -48.58 -91.91 -49.68
CA LEU A 778 -48.15 -90.93 -48.69
C LEU A 778 -47.08 -90.00 -49.25
N ASN A 779 -47.29 -88.70 -49.05
CA ASN A 779 -46.27 -87.66 -49.20
C ASN A 779 -45.98 -87.07 -47.82
N ALA A 780 -44.73 -87.11 -47.38
CA ALA A 780 -44.33 -86.50 -46.10
C ALA A 780 -43.35 -85.36 -46.31
N THR A 781 -43.69 -84.20 -45.74
CA THR A 781 -42.93 -82.95 -45.84
C THR A 781 -42.49 -82.49 -44.45
N PRO A 782 -41.20 -82.16 -44.23
CA PRO A 782 -40.72 -81.61 -42.97
C PRO A 782 -41.37 -80.26 -42.62
N ARG A 783 -41.60 -80.03 -41.33
CA ARG A 783 -41.98 -78.73 -40.78
C ARG A 783 -40.80 -78.15 -40.01
N TYR A 784 -40.46 -76.90 -40.29
CA TYR A 784 -39.37 -76.20 -39.62
C TYR A 784 -39.87 -75.27 -38.50
N ASN A 785 -39.04 -75.02 -37.50
CA ASN A 785 -39.21 -73.94 -36.53
C ASN A 785 -38.67 -72.60 -37.12
N GLU A 786 -38.83 -71.50 -36.38
CA GLU A 786 -38.34 -70.16 -36.79
C GLU A 786 -36.80 -70.11 -36.96
N HIS A 787 -36.08 -71.09 -36.43
CA HIS A 787 -34.62 -71.22 -36.53
C HIS A 787 -34.15 -72.15 -37.66
N GLY A 788 -35.09 -72.68 -38.47
CA GLY A 788 -34.77 -73.57 -39.61
C GLY A 788 -34.50 -75.02 -39.23
N GLU A 789 -34.77 -75.44 -37.99
CA GLU A 789 -34.65 -76.83 -37.55
C GLU A 789 -35.96 -77.59 -37.72
N VAL A 790 -35.92 -78.88 -38.01
CA VAL A 790 -37.12 -79.70 -38.22
C VAL A 790 -37.85 -79.93 -36.89
N LYS A 791 -39.03 -79.32 -36.74
CA LYS A 791 -39.93 -79.43 -35.57
C LYS A 791 -40.83 -80.67 -35.65
N GLY A 792 -41.03 -81.22 -36.84
CA GLY A 792 -41.91 -82.36 -37.10
C GLY A 792 -42.12 -82.53 -38.60
N MET A 793 -43.20 -83.20 -39.01
CA MET A 793 -43.57 -83.32 -40.42
C MET A 793 -45.08 -83.33 -40.62
N VAL A 794 -45.53 -83.01 -41.83
CA VAL A 794 -46.92 -83.18 -42.28
C VAL A 794 -46.95 -84.26 -43.35
N GLY A 795 -47.79 -85.26 -43.13
CA GLY A 795 -48.13 -86.28 -44.11
C GLY A 795 -49.45 -85.95 -44.80
N ILE A 796 -49.45 -85.93 -46.13
CA ILE A 796 -50.65 -85.88 -46.95
C ILE A 796 -50.81 -87.24 -47.61
N GLY A 797 -51.89 -87.94 -47.26
CA GLY A 797 -52.25 -89.21 -47.88
C GLY A 797 -53.19 -89.03 -49.07
N GLN A 798 -53.17 -89.96 -50.00
CA GLN A 798 -54.18 -90.12 -51.05
C GLN A 798 -54.58 -91.59 -51.13
N ASP A 799 -55.89 -91.87 -51.09
CA ASP A 799 -56.41 -93.22 -51.32
C ASP A 799 -56.31 -93.55 -52.81
N ILE A 800 -55.52 -94.57 -53.15
CA ILE A 800 -55.30 -95.05 -54.51
C ILE A 800 -55.88 -96.45 -54.73
N THR A 801 -56.72 -96.94 -53.82
CA THR A 801 -57.28 -98.30 -53.88
C THR A 801 -58.02 -98.57 -55.19
N GLU A 802 -58.86 -97.64 -55.65
CA GLU A 802 -59.58 -97.78 -56.93
C GLU A 802 -58.63 -97.73 -58.14
N ARG A 803 -57.57 -96.90 -58.06
CA ARG A 803 -56.60 -96.75 -59.14
C ARG A 803 -55.79 -98.04 -59.33
N ILE A 804 -55.27 -98.63 -58.24
CA ILE A 804 -54.52 -99.89 -58.29
C ILE A 804 -55.42 -101.03 -58.80
N ALA A 805 -56.68 -101.08 -58.37
CA ALA A 805 -57.61 -102.09 -58.85
C ALA A 805 -57.84 -102.01 -60.37
N GLN A 806 -57.97 -100.79 -60.92
CA GLN A 806 -58.09 -100.58 -62.36
C GLN A 806 -56.80 -100.93 -63.13
N GLU A 807 -55.62 -100.55 -62.62
CA GLU A 807 -54.33 -100.88 -63.22
C GLU A 807 -54.11 -102.41 -63.26
N GLN A 808 -54.45 -103.13 -62.19
CA GLN A 808 -54.37 -104.60 -62.15
C GLN A 808 -55.35 -105.28 -63.11
N GLU A 809 -56.56 -104.74 -63.29
CA GLU A 809 -57.53 -105.26 -64.26
C GLU A 809 -57.07 -105.02 -65.70
N TYR A 810 -56.47 -103.86 -65.99
CA TYR A 810 -55.81 -103.58 -67.27
C TYR A 810 -54.61 -104.50 -67.53
N SER A 811 -53.73 -104.73 -66.55
CA SER A 811 -52.60 -105.67 -66.68
C SER A 811 -53.08 -107.11 -66.92
N ARG A 812 -54.15 -107.55 -66.24
CA ARG A 812 -54.76 -108.87 -66.49
C ARG A 812 -55.29 -109.00 -67.92
N LEU A 813 -55.94 -107.97 -68.45
CA LEU A 813 -56.44 -107.95 -69.83
C LEU A 813 -55.30 -108.04 -70.85
N ILE A 814 -54.18 -107.36 -70.60
CA ILE A 814 -52.97 -107.41 -71.45
C ILE A 814 -52.33 -108.80 -71.44
N ASP A 815 -52.21 -109.45 -70.28
CA ASP A 815 -51.65 -110.81 -70.18
C ASP A 815 -52.55 -111.87 -70.84
N THR A 816 -53.88 -111.72 -70.77
CA THR A 816 -54.82 -112.63 -71.48
C THR A 816 -54.79 -112.47 -73.00
N ALA A 817 -54.35 -111.34 -73.54
CA ALA A 817 -54.27 -111.10 -74.99
C ALA A 817 -53.02 -111.71 -75.66
N ASN A 818 -51.99 -112.09 -74.89
CA ASN A 818 -50.69 -112.57 -75.39
C ASN A 818 -50.48 -114.11 -75.30
N ALA A 819 -51.54 -114.89 -75.05
CA ALA A 819 -51.45 -116.36 -75.02
C ALA A 819 -51.47 -116.97 -76.45
N PRO A 820 -50.54 -117.89 -76.82
CA PRO A 820 -50.48 -118.50 -78.15
C PRO A 820 -51.62 -119.52 -78.37
N ILE A 821 -52.41 -119.32 -79.43
CA ILE A 821 -53.45 -120.25 -79.90
C ILE A 821 -52.77 -121.39 -80.68
N PHE A 822 -52.73 -122.59 -80.11
CA PHE A 822 -52.42 -123.83 -80.85
C PHE A 822 -53.72 -124.43 -81.41
N GLY A 823 -53.89 -124.38 -82.73
CA GLY A 823 -54.90 -125.15 -83.47
C GLY A 823 -54.22 -126.26 -84.25
N VAL A 824 -54.66 -127.51 -84.05
CA VAL A 824 -54.23 -128.69 -84.78
C VAL A 824 -55.32 -129.01 -85.81
N ASP A 825 -54.95 -129.01 -87.10
CA ASP A 825 -55.81 -129.45 -88.21
C ASP A 825 -55.96 -130.99 -88.20
N ALA A 826 -57.17 -131.48 -88.53
CA ALA A 826 -57.43 -132.86 -88.90
C ALA A 826 -58.33 -132.90 -90.15
N ASN A 827 -57.70 -133.14 -91.31
CA ASN A 827 -58.24 -133.36 -92.67
C ASN A 827 -59.08 -132.26 -93.34
#